data_AF-A0A8J4AF64-F1
#
_entry.id   AF-A0A8J4AF64-F1
#
_cell.length_a   1.000
_cell.length_b   1.000
_cell.length_c   1.000
_cell.angle_alpha   90.00
_cell.angle_beta   90.00
_cell.angle_gamma   90.00
#
_symmetry.space_group_name_H-M   'P 1'
#
loop_
_entity.id
_entity.type
_entity.pdbx_description
1 polymer ?
#
loop_
_entity_poly.entity_id
_entity_poly.type
_entity_poly.pdbx_seq_one_letter_code
_entity_poly.pdbx_strand_id
1 'polypeptide(L)'
;MSAAGSSLALRRRWTDLIASGYDRLVASDPGLARLRLALGVLVSVVLAVVVLGLAGFAITGVLLGASIAMVTASGPVQRTLRRQAAVIGLTIVPAAGALTLSALLGGHRLVSDLVFLAVIFVAVYIRRIPDYGFPLGFPAFMMFFFASFVGASPAALPVLLLAILVGLACAGLIRIVVLPPRSARTFRRVRRGFQARLAQVLDSVTDLLTDGPAPARLDRLRRRVDRMHESALMVEAELDSPLAPDGAGLHQRRVLAAELAAESLAHEARRAMTAADPPSQADRAVARDRLATLIELIRVDRQRGGSGEFRVPEWVCDREQRLAGVSPAARGLVWAIAEVGAAVTRSRKANHRPVVGPPMDDEEDVPERAERDPVAPPVRGLVGRLLPSTRQAIQATVGCGLAILAGELLSPQRWYWAVIAAFVVFAGTTSAGQTLMKGFRRVVGTMIGIVTGTVVALLVAGDLPLVAGLLFVCIFAAFYLVAISYSAMTFFITVMLGLLYSLLGTFTPGLLVLRLEETAAGAAAGVLAALVVLPTSTKSMLRDAVAGLLDRLAGFVTSTVDLMADGELVDLIDASRDVDADLDAVQTSAEPLLHRASPRRARRSDTRHLVRVLTRCAHHARGIAANAEVAALPADPTLAEVGGRVAANLHRLRAVLRDEPHPEPLVRDENPAAAIGRGAPEGLDERTRRAVDHLTQLDQAVLALARPLGARLADRPR
;
A
#
# COMPACT_ATOMS: atom_id res chain seq x y z
N MET A 1 32.54 -30.29 -32.50
CA MET A 1 32.51 -29.56 -31.21
C MET A 1 32.01 -28.11 -31.29
N SER A 2 31.59 -27.57 -32.45
CA SER A 2 31.11 -26.17 -32.57
C SER A 2 29.59 -25.99 -32.33
N ALA A 3 28.76 -27.00 -32.62
CA ALA A 3 27.30 -26.89 -32.50
C ALA A 3 26.73 -26.97 -31.06
N ALA A 4 27.51 -27.50 -30.10
CA ALA A 4 27.07 -27.61 -28.70
C ALA A 4 27.26 -26.30 -27.91
N GLY A 5 28.20 -25.44 -28.31
CA GLY A 5 28.47 -24.15 -27.64
C GLY A 5 27.41 -23.07 -27.94
N SER A 6 26.83 -23.09 -29.14
CA SER A 6 25.80 -22.12 -29.56
C SER A 6 24.45 -22.36 -28.89
N SER A 7 24.07 -23.62 -28.65
CA SER A 7 22.82 -23.97 -27.95
C SER A 7 22.86 -23.62 -26.45
N LEU A 8 24.02 -23.76 -25.81
CA LEU A 8 24.26 -23.35 -24.42
C LEU A 8 24.27 -21.83 -24.27
N ALA A 9 24.86 -21.10 -25.23
CA ALA A 9 24.86 -19.63 -25.24
C ALA A 9 23.44 -19.07 -25.46
N LEU A 10 22.64 -19.67 -26.36
CA LEU A 10 21.23 -19.29 -26.53
C LEU A 10 20.42 -19.58 -25.28
N ARG A 11 20.56 -20.77 -24.68
CA ARG A 11 19.87 -21.12 -23.43
C ARG A 11 20.21 -20.16 -22.30
N ARG A 12 21.49 -19.77 -22.14
CA ARG A 12 21.91 -18.76 -21.15
C ARG A 12 21.29 -17.39 -21.41
N ARG A 13 21.26 -16.93 -22.67
CA ARG A 13 20.65 -15.65 -23.04
C ARG A 13 19.13 -15.63 -22.80
N TRP A 14 18.45 -16.75 -23.06
CA TRP A 14 17.03 -16.93 -22.77
C TRP A 14 16.77 -16.97 -21.25
N THR A 15 17.60 -17.67 -20.47
CA THR A 15 17.47 -17.67 -19.00
C THR A 15 17.74 -16.29 -18.41
N ASP A 16 18.67 -15.51 -18.96
CA ASP A 16 18.99 -14.16 -18.49
C ASP A 16 17.89 -13.15 -18.86
N LEU A 17 17.25 -13.30 -20.03
CA LEU A 17 16.08 -12.52 -20.43
C LEU A 17 14.85 -12.85 -19.59
N ILE A 18 14.60 -14.13 -19.32
CA ILE A 18 13.51 -14.59 -18.46
C ILE A 18 13.76 -14.14 -17.01
N ALA A 19 14.98 -14.23 -16.51
CA ALA A 19 15.37 -13.74 -15.19
C ALA A 19 15.21 -12.21 -15.10
N SER A 20 15.66 -11.45 -16.10
CA SER A 20 15.50 -9.99 -16.15
C SER A 20 14.03 -9.56 -16.27
N GLY A 21 13.21 -10.31 -17.00
CA GLY A 21 11.77 -10.10 -17.11
C GLY A 21 11.03 -10.44 -15.81
N TYR A 22 11.40 -11.54 -15.17
CA TYR A 22 10.89 -11.96 -13.86
C TYR A 22 11.27 -10.95 -12.78
N ASP A 23 12.51 -10.46 -12.76
CA ASP A 23 12.96 -9.44 -11.80
C ASP A 23 12.23 -8.12 -11.98
N ARG A 24 11.94 -7.73 -13.24
CA ARG A 24 11.08 -6.56 -13.54
C ARG A 24 9.63 -6.76 -13.12
N LEU A 25 9.08 -7.96 -13.34
CA LEU A 25 7.73 -8.32 -12.89
C LEU A 25 7.62 -8.34 -11.37
N VAL A 26 8.60 -8.91 -10.66
CA VAL A 26 8.66 -8.93 -9.19
C VAL A 26 8.89 -7.54 -8.61
N ALA A 27 9.67 -6.70 -9.28
CA ALA A 27 9.84 -5.31 -8.89
C ALA A 27 8.55 -4.48 -9.10
N SER A 28 7.78 -4.79 -10.13
CA SER A 28 6.53 -4.12 -10.46
C SER A 28 5.36 -4.61 -9.59
N ASP A 29 5.25 -5.92 -9.39
CA ASP A 29 4.18 -6.63 -8.67
C ASP A 29 4.77 -7.49 -7.54
N PRO A 30 5.03 -6.87 -6.39
CA PRO A 30 5.65 -7.54 -5.26
C PRO A 30 4.76 -8.68 -4.79
N GLY A 31 5.37 -9.85 -4.64
CA GLY A 31 4.62 -11.03 -4.23
C GLY A 31 3.59 -11.54 -5.24
N LEU A 32 3.62 -11.03 -6.49
CA LEU A 32 2.67 -11.37 -7.56
C LEU A 32 1.22 -11.21 -7.11
N ALA A 33 0.93 -10.24 -6.23
CA ALA A 33 -0.39 -10.06 -5.66
C ALA A 33 -1.40 -9.66 -6.73
N ARG A 34 -1.03 -8.72 -7.62
CA ARG A 34 -1.90 -8.28 -8.72
C ARG A 34 -2.08 -9.39 -9.76
N LEU A 35 -1.01 -10.12 -10.08
CA LEU A 35 -1.06 -11.29 -10.97
C LEU A 35 -1.99 -12.37 -10.42
N ARG A 36 -1.88 -12.69 -9.13
CA ARG A 36 -2.74 -13.70 -8.48
C ARG A 36 -4.19 -13.26 -8.47
N LEU A 37 -4.46 -11.99 -8.19
CA LEU A 37 -5.81 -11.43 -8.25
C LEU A 37 -6.38 -11.53 -9.67
N ALA A 38 -5.64 -11.06 -10.68
CA ALA A 38 -6.07 -11.07 -12.08
C ALA A 38 -6.30 -12.49 -12.60
N LEU A 39 -5.36 -13.41 -12.34
CA LEU A 39 -5.48 -14.81 -12.72
C LEU A 39 -6.61 -15.50 -11.97
N GLY A 40 -6.77 -15.25 -10.66
CA GLY A 40 -7.84 -15.81 -9.86
C GLY A 40 -9.22 -15.40 -10.37
N VAL A 41 -9.40 -14.13 -10.73
CA VAL A 41 -10.63 -13.65 -11.36
C VAL A 41 -10.85 -14.30 -12.72
N LEU A 42 -9.84 -14.28 -13.60
CA LEU A 42 -9.93 -14.86 -14.94
C LEU A 42 -10.32 -16.34 -14.90
N VAL A 43 -9.60 -17.15 -14.11
CA VAL A 43 -9.85 -18.59 -14.02
C VAL A 43 -11.22 -18.88 -13.40
N SER A 44 -11.67 -18.08 -12.43
CA SER A 44 -13.02 -18.21 -11.86
C SER A 44 -14.11 -17.96 -12.90
N VAL A 45 -13.93 -16.93 -13.75
CA VAL A 45 -14.86 -16.61 -14.83
C VAL A 45 -14.85 -17.68 -15.91
N VAL A 46 -13.68 -18.10 -16.39
CA VAL A 46 -13.54 -19.16 -17.40
C VAL A 46 -14.21 -20.44 -16.90
N LEU A 47 -13.94 -20.84 -15.66
CA LEU A 47 -14.55 -22.03 -15.08
C LEU A 47 -16.07 -21.92 -15.01
N ALA A 48 -16.62 -20.78 -14.56
CA ALA A 48 -18.06 -20.57 -14.50
C ALA A 48 -18.70 -20.62 -15.90
N VAL A 49 -18.08 -20.00 -16.91
CA VAL A 49 -18.56 -20.02 -18.30
C VAL A 49 -18.56 -21.44 -18.85
N VAL A 50 -17.48 -22.20 -18.66
CA VAL A 50 -17.37 -23.58 -19.14
C VAL A 50 -18.39 -24.49 -18.46
N VAL A 51 -18.50 -24.44 -17.13
CA VAL A 51 -19.43 -25.30 -16.38
C VAL A 51 -20.88 -25.01 -16.75
N LEU A 52 -21.28 -23.74 -16.78
CA LEU A 52 -22.66 -23.35 -17.12
C LEU A 52 -22.98 -23.61 -18.59
N GLY A 53 -22.02 -23.36 -19.50
CA GLY A 53 -22.18 -23.64 -20.92
C GLY A 53 -22.36 -25.14 -21.20
N LEU A 54 -21.54 -26.00 -20.58
CA LEU A 54 -21.65 -27.45 -20.70
C LEU A 54 -22.93 -28.00 -20.06
N ALA A 55 -23.42 -27.35 -18.99
CA ALA A 55 -24.70 -27.68 -18.37
C ALA A 55 -25.93 -27.18 -19.17
N GLY A 56 -25.72 -26.57 -20.35
CA GLY A 56 -26.80 -26.16 -21.25
C GLY A 56 -27.56 -24.90 -20.82
N PHE A 57 -26.97 -24.08 -19.95
CA PHE A 57 -27.61 -22.82 -19.55
C PHE A 57 -27.70 -21.85 -20.72
N ALA A 58 -28.80 -21.11 -20.79
CA ALA A 58 -28.92 -19.98 -21.70
C ALA A 58 -27.81 -18.94 -21.43
N ILE A 59 -27.47 -18.16 -22.46
CA ILE A 59 -26.40 -17.14 -22.40
C ILE A 59 -26.60 -16.18 -21.22
N THR A 60 -27.85 -15.82 -20.90
CA THR A 60 -28.17 -14.96 -19.75
C THR A 60 -27.76 -15.59 -18.41
N GLY A 61 -28.00 -16.89 -18.22
CA GLY A 61 -27.56 -17.64 -17.04
C GLY A 61 -26.03 -17.77 -16.98
N VAL A 62 -25.39 -18.03 -18.11
CA VAL A 62 -23.91 -18.09 -18.22
C VAL A 62 -23.29 -16.75 -17.85
N LEU A 63 -23.81 -15.64 -18.38
CA LEU A 63 -23.34 -14.28 -18.06
C LEU A 63 -23.57 -13.92 -16.60
N LEU A 64 -24.73 -14.27 -16.03
CA LEU A 64 -25.02 -14.04 -14.61
C LEU A 64 -24.02 -14.80 -13.72
N GLY A 65 -23.83 -16.10 -13.96
CA GLY A 65 -22.89 -16.94 -13.21
C GLY A 65 -21.43 -16.48 -13.35
N ALA A 66 -21.02 -16.10 -14.56
CA ALA A 66 -19.70 -15.51 -14.81
C ALA A 66 -19.52 -14.18 -14.05
N SER A 67 -20.56 -13.35 -14.00
CA SER A 67 -20.51 -12.05 -13.33
C SER A 67 -20.38 -12.18 -11.81
N ILE A 68 -21.14 -13.08 -11.16
CA ILE A 68 -21.02 -13.30 -9.72
C ILE A 68 -19.68 -13.94 -9.37
N ALA A 69 -19.16 -14.83 -10.22
CA ALA A 69 -17.83 -15.42 -10.06
C ALA A 69 -16.74 -14.33 -10.13
N MET A 70 -16.83 -13.44 -11.12
CA MET A 70 -15.92 -12.32 -11.29
C MET A 70 -15.92 -11.40 -10.06
N VAL A 71 -17.11 -10.97 -9.64
CA VAL A 71 -17.28 -10.05 -8.53
C VAL A 71 -16.76 -10.67 -7.23
N THR A 72 -17.13 -11.92 -6.96
CA THR A 72 -16.72 -12.64 -5.76
C THR A 72 -15.21 -12.90 -5.75
N ALA A 73 -14.60 -13.21 -6.90
CA ALA A 73 -13.16 -13.41 -7.02
C ALA A 73 -12.34 -12.12 -6.87
N SER A 74 -12.92 -10.97 -7.22
CA SER A 74 -12.27 -9.65 -7.10
C SER A 74 -12.33 -9.03 -5.70
N GLY A 75 -13.17 -9.58 -4.81
CA GLY A 75 -13.33 -9.06 -3.44
C GLY A 75 -12.06 -9.22 -2.57
N PRO A 76 -11.95 -8.50 -1.44
CA PRO A 76 -10.80 -8.59 -0.54
C PRO A 76 -10.58 -10.02 -0.04
N VAL A 77 -9.31 -10.37 0.15
CA VAL A 77 -8.91 -11.68 0.66
C VAL A 77 -9.03 -11.69 2.18
N GLN A 78 -9.56 -12.78 2.73
CA GLN A 78 -9.80 -12.92 4.17
C GLN A 78 -8.58 -13.47 4.90
N ARG A 79 -8.47 -13.19 6.21
CA ARG A 79 -7.34 -13.64 7.05
C ARG A 79 -7.17 -15.16 7.09
N THR A 80 -8.28 -15.91 7.08
CA THR A 80 -8.26 -17.37 7.15
C THR A 80 -9.10 -17.99 6.04
N LEU A 81 -8.74 -19.21 5.63
CA LEU A 81 -9.52 -19.98 4.65
C LEU A 81 -10.94 -20.25 5.13
N ARG A 82 -11.14 -20.49 6.44
CA ARG A 82 -12.47 -20.67 7.03
C ARG A 82 -13.33 -19.41 6.88
N ARG A 83 -12.76 -18.24 7.18
CA ARG A 83 -13.47 -16.97 7.00
C ARG A 83 -13.71 -16.66 5.52
N GLN A 84 -12.78 -17.01 4.64
CA GLN A 84 -12.97 -16.88 3.20
C GLN A 84 -14.13 -17.74 2.70
N ALA A 85 -14.21 -19.00 3.14
CA ALA A 85 -15.32 -19.89 2.82
C ALA A 85 -16.64 -19.36 3.39
N ALA A 86 -16.64 -18.89 4.64
CA ALA A 86 -17.83 -18.31 5.27
C ALA A 86 -18.33 -17.07 4.53
N VAL A 87 -17.44 -16.16 4.11
CA VAL A 87 -17.81 -14.97 3.34
C VAL A 87 -18.38 -15.35 1.97
N ILE A 88 -17.72 -16.24 1.22
CA ILE A 88 -18.20 -16.69 -0.10
C ILE A 88 -19.55 -17.40 0.03
N GLY A 89 -19.71 -18.26 1.04
CA GLY A 89 -20.97 -18.94 1.31
C GLY A 89 -22.07 -17.97 1.70
N LEU A 90 -21.78 -17.03 2.60
CA LEU A 90 -22.74 -16.02 3.04
C LEU A 90 -23.17 -15.07 1.93
N THR A 91 -22.33 -14.84 0.90
CA THR A 91 -22.68 -14.03 -0.29
C THR A 91 -23.92 -14.54 -1.02
N ILE A 92 -24.26 -15.83 -0.94
CA ILE A 92 -25.44 -16.38 -1.61
C ILE A 92 -26.73 -15.69 -1.15
N VAL A 93 -26.86 -15.38 0.14
CA VAL A 93 -28.07 -14.83 0.74
C VAL A 93 -28.39 -13.43 0.18
N PRO A 94 -27.49 -12.43 0.28
CA PRO A 94 -27.75 -11.10 -0.26
C PRO A 94 -27.79 -11.10 -1.80
N ALA A 95 -27.00 -11.93 -2.48
CA ALA A 95 -27.01 -12.04 -3.94
C ALA A 95 -28.34 -12.60 -4.47
N ALA A 96 -28.80 -13.73 -3.92
CA ALA A 96 -30.08 -14.35 -4.26
C ALA A 96 -31.26 -13.45 -3.88
N GLY A 97 -31.26 -12.90 -2.66
CA GLY A 97 -32.31 -12.00 -2.21
C GLY A 97 -32.47 -10.77 -3.10
N ALA A 98 -31.35 -10.14 -3.49
CA ALA A 98 -31.36 -9.00 -4.40
C ALA A 98 -31.85 -9.37 -5.82
N LEU A 99 -31.43 -10.52 -6.35
CA LEU A 99 -31.92 -11.04 -7.63
C LEU A 99 -33.44 -11.30 -7.58
N THR A 100 -33.91 -11.99 -6.53
CA THR A 100 -35.32 -12.33 -6.34
C THR A 100 -36.19 -11.09 -6.20
N LEU A 101 -35.77 -10.11 -5.39
CA LEU A 101 -36.49 -8.84 -5.25
C LEU A 101 -36.62 -8.13 -6.59
N SER A 102 -35.54 -8.02 -7.36
CA SER A 102 -35.57 -7.39 -8.68
C SER A 102 -36.52 -8.12 -9.65
N ALA A 103 -36.51 -9.46 -9.68
CA ALA A 103 -37.37 -10.23 -10.57
C ALA A 103 -38.86 -10.13 -10.20
N LEU A 104 -39.19 -10.08 -8.90
CA LEU A 104 -40.57 -9.93 -8.42
C LEU A 104 -41.12 -8.51 -8.67
N LEU A 105 -40.25 -7.50 -8.64
CA LEU A 105 -40.63 -6.09 -8.78
C LEU A 105 -40.60 -5.59 -10.24
N GLY A 106 -40.27 -6.45 -11.21
CA GLY A 106 -40.16 -6.07 -12.62
C GLY A 106 -41.43 -5.43 -13.22
N GLY A 107 -42.61 -5.72 -12.64
CA GLY A 107 -43.89 -5.10 -13.04
C GLY A 107 -44.11 -3.68 -12.51
N HIS A 108 -43.37 -3.23 -11.49
CA HIS A 108 -43.55 -1.96 -10.80
C HIS A 108 -42.25 -1.15 -10.78
N ARG A 109 -41.97 -0.43 -11.88
CA ARG A 109 -40.70 0.30 -12.09
C ARG A 109 -40.30 1.19 -10.90
N LEU A 110 -41.18 2.09 -10.47
CA LEU A 110 -40.92 3.01 -9.35
C LEU A 110 -40.59 2.26 -8.04
N VAL A 111 -41.28 1.15 -7.76
CA VAL A 111 -41.04 0.35 -6.55
C VAL A 111 -39.69 -0.37 -6.67
N SER A 112 -39.38 -0.93 -7.84
CA SER A 112 -38.07 -1.55 -8.11
C SER A 112 -36.93 -0.56 -7.89
N ASP A 113 -37.06 0.70 -8.34
CA ASP A 113 -36.03 1.72 -8.17
C ASP A 113 -35.83 2.12 -6.72
N LEU A 114 -36.91 2.30 -5.96
CA LEU A 114 -36.84 2.58 -4.52
C LEU A 114 -36.20 1.43 -3.74
N VAL A 115 -36.53 0.18 -4.07
CA VAL A 115 -35.91 -1.00 -3.48
C VAL A 115 -34.44 -1.10 -3.89
N PHE A 116 -34.08 -0.74 -5.12
CA PHE A 116 -32.68 -0.71 -5.54
C PHE A 116 -31.87 0.32 -4.75
N LEU A 117 -32.43 1.51 -4.50
CA LEU A 117 -31.83 2.53 -3.65
C LEU A 117 -31.66 2.05 -2.20
N ALA A 118 -32.60 1.27 -1.68
CA ALA A 118 -32.48 0.63 -0.37
C ALA A 118 -31.35 -0.43 -0.35
N VAL A 119 -31.24 -1.26 -1.41
CA VAL A 119 -30.13 -2.21 -1.57
C VAL A 119 -28.78 -1.48 -1.63
N ILE A 120 -28.70 -0.37 -2.37
CA ILE A 120 -27.50 0.49 -2.42
C ILE A 120 -27.15 1.03 -1.03
N PHE A 121 -28.14 1.56 -0.30
CA PHE A 121 -27.93 2.07 1.05
C PHE A 121 -27.35 0.99 1.95
N VAL A 122 -28.00 -0.19 2.00
CA VAL A 122 -27.56 -1.32 2.82
C VAL A 122 -26.16 -1.78 2.40
N ALA A 123 -25.91 -1.95 1.10
CA ALA A 123 -24.62 -2.39 0.55
C ALA A 123 -23.45 -1.47 0.92
N VAL A 124 -23.70 -0.16 1.01
CA VAL A 124 -22.69 0.82 1.45
C VAL A 124 -22.60 0.89 2.97
N TYR A 125 -23.74 0.87 3.67
CA TYR A 125 -23.81 0.96 5.13
C TYR A 125 -23.08 -0.19 5.82
N ILE A 126 -23.26 -1.42 5.33
CA ILE A 126 -22.61 -2.61 5.91
C ILE A 126 -21.09 -2.63 5.70
N ARG A 127 -20.51 -1.74 4.86
CA ARG A 127 -19.04 -1.59 4.74
C ARG A 127 -18.36 -1.23 6.05
N ARG A 128 -19.13 -0.77 7.05
CA ARG A 128 -18.65 -0.58 8.43
C ARG A 128 -18.25 -1.87 9.13
N ILE A 129 -18.78 -3.02 8.70
CA ILE A 129 -18.47 -4.33 9.27
C ILE A 129 -17.17 -4.79 8.60
N PRO A 130 -16.04 -4.85 9.33
CA PRO A 130 -14.78 -5.29 8.76
C PRO A 130 -14.93 -6.67 8.14
N ASP A 131 -14.19 -6.93 7.06
CA ASP A 131 -14.12 -8.22 6.34
C ASP A 131 -15.40 -8.69 5.62
N TYR A 132 -16.60 -8.36 6.10
CA TYR A 132 -17.88 -8.81 5.54
C TYR A 132 -18.57 -7.75 4.68
N GLY A 133 -18.44 -6.47 5.02
CA GLY A 133 -19.26 -5.42 4.43
C GLY A 133 -19.18 -5.31 2.91
N PHE A 134 -17.98 -5.10 2.37
CA PHE A 134 -17.79 -4.99 0.91
C PHE A 134 -18.06 -6.31 0.18
N PRO A 135 -17.54 -7.48 0.62
CA PRO A 135 -17.80 -8.77 -0.03
C PRO A 135 -19.26 -9.20 -0.08
N LEU A 136 -20.12 -8.75 0.84
CA LEU A 136 -21.54 -9.08 0.82
C LEU A 136 -22.38 -8.03 0.08
N GLY A 137 -22.07 -6.75 0.28
CA GLY A 137 -22.87 -5.64 -0.28
C GLY A 137 -22.68 -5.46 -1.78
N PHE A 138 -21.44 -5.57 -2.28
CA PHE A 138 -21.17 -5.33 -3.70
C PHE A 138 -21.80 -6.42 -4.61
N PRO A 139 -21.75 -7.72 -4.28
CA PRO A 139 -22.52 -8.74 -5.01
C PRO A 139 -24.04 -8.52 -5.00
N ALA A 140 -24.65 -8.14 -3.87
CA ALA A 140 -26.08 -7.84 -3.82
C ALA A 140 -26.46 -6.72 -4.81
N PHE A 141 -25.72 -5.61 -4.78
CA PHE A 141 -25.89 -4.53 -5.74
C PHE A 141 -25.77 -5.02 -7.19
N MET A 142 -24.73 -5.80 -7.49
CA MET A 142 -24.49 -6.31 -8.84
C MET A 142 -25.59 -7.26 -9.31
N MET A 143 -26.09 -8.16 -8.44
CA MET A 143 -27.14 -9.12 -8.81
C MET A 143 -28.50 -8.45 -8.99
N PHE A 144 -28.84 -7.44 -8.19
CA PHE A 144 -30.04 -6.62 -8.42
C PHE A 144 -29.97 -5.94 -9.80
N PHE A 145 -28.83 -5.31 -10.08
CA PHE A 145 -28.58 -4.67 -11.38
C PHE A 145 -28.72 -5.68 -12.53
N PHE A 146 -28.10 -6.86 -12.43
CA PHE A 146 -28.15 -7.86 -13.49
C PHE A 146 -29.57 -8.38 -13.74
N ALA A 147 -30.35 -8.67 -12.69
CA ALA A 147 -31.74 -9.07 -12.82
C ALA A 147 -32.58 -7.98 -13.52
N SER A 148 -32.38 -6.72 -13.14
CA SER A 148 -33.09 -5.59 -13.74
C SER A 148 -32.70 -5.38 -15.21
N PHE A 149 -31.41 -5.52 -15.52
CA PHE A 149 -30.86 -5.37 -16.87
C PHE A 149 -31.37 -6.45 -17.84
N VAL A 150 -31.45 -7.70 -17.38
CA VAL A 150 -31.94 -8.83 -18.18
C VAL A 150 -33.47 -8.86 -18.26
N GLY A 151 -34.17 -8.16 -17.36
CA GLY A 151 -35.62 -8.26 -17.21
C GLY A 151 -36.03 -9.63 -16.67
N ALA A 152 -35.35 -10.10 -15.62
CA ALA A 152 -35.58 -11.42 -15.03
C ALA A 152 -37.04 -11.58 -14.61
N SER A 153 -37.70 -12.64 -15.11
CA SER A 153 -39.07 -12.98 -14.69
C SER A 153 -39.04 -13.93 -13.49
N PRO A 154 -40.11 -13.98 -12.68
CA PRO A 154 -40.22 -14.94 -11.57
C PRO A 154 -40.06 -16.40 -12.02
N ALA A 155 -40.47 -16.72 -13.25
CA ALA A 155 -40.33 -18.06 -13.83
C ALA A 155 -38.85 -18.45 -14.09
N ALA A 156 -37.98 -17.48 -14.39
CA ALA A 156 -36.57 -17.72 -14.62
C ALA A 156 -35.76 -17.87 -13.31
N LEU A 157 -36.34 -17.54 -12.15
CA LEU A 157 -35.63 -17.50 -10.87
C LEU A 157 -34.91 -18.81 -10.51
N PRO A 158 -35.51 -20.02 -10.62
CA PRO A 158 -34.82 -21.24 -10.23
C PRO A 158 -33.51 -21.44 -11.02
N VAL A 159 -33.55 -21.17 -12.33
CA VAL A 159 -32.37 -21.28 -13.21
C VAL A 159 -31.34 -20.21 -12.87
N LEU A 160 -31.75 -18.97 -12.65
CA LEU A 160 -30.83 -17.88 -12.32
C LEU A 160 -30.18 -18.04 -10.94
N LEU A 161 -30.93 -18.54 -9.95
CA LEU A 161 -30.40 -18.86 -8.62
C LEU A 161 -29.40 -20.02 -8.68
N LEU A 162 -29.67 -21.04 -9.50
CA LEU A 162 -28.71 -22.12 -9.74
C LEU A 162 -27.44 -21.60 -10.42
N ALA A 163 -27.56 -20.67 -11.37
CA ALA A 163 -26.41 -20.01 -12.00
C ALA A 163 -25.57 -19.20 -10.98
N ILE A 164 -26.21 -18.52 -10.02
CA ILE A 164 -25.51 -17.85 -8.91
C ILE A 164 -24.72 -18.86 -8.07
N LEU A 165 -25.37 -19.96 -7.69
CA LEU A 165 -24.76 -21.00 -6.86
C LEU A 165 -23.53 -21.62 -7.56
N VAL A 166 -23.64 -21.94 -8.85
CA VAL A 166 -22.53 -22.46 -9.64
C VAL A 166 -21.40 -21.41 -9.74
N GLY A 167 -21.72 -20.15 -10.02
CA GLY A 167 -20.72 -19.09 -10.10
C GLY A 167 -19.96 -18.87 -8.78
N LEU A 168 -20.66 -18.89 -7.65
CA LEU A 168 -20.05 -18.82 -6.31
C LEU A 168 -19.21 -20.06 -6.01
N ALA A 169 -19.66 -21.26 -6.39
CA ALA A 169 -18.92 -22.50 -6.22
C ALA A 169 -17.62 -22.49 -7.05
N CYS A 170 -17.66 -22.02 -8.30
CA CYS A 170 -16.47 -21.85 -9.14
C CYS A 170 -15.48 -20.86 -8.51
N ALA A 171 -15.95 -19.69 -8.06
CA ALA A 171 -15.08 -18.73 -7.38
C ALA A 171 -14.51 -19.28 -6.07
N GLY A 172 -15.31 -20.00 -5.27
CA GLY A 172 -14.89 -20.68 -4.06
C GLY A 172 -13.81 -21.74 -4.33
N LEU A 173 -14.02 -22.60 -5.33
CA LEU A 173 -13.06 -23.63 -5.74
C LEU A 173 -11.72 -23.00 -6.12
N ILE A 174 -11.73 -21.94 -6.94
CA ILE A 174 -10.50 -21.28 -7.34
C ILE A 174 -9.82 -20.60 -6.14
N ARG A 175 -10.56 -19.87 -5.30
CA ARG A 175 -9.98 -19.12 -4.19
C ARG A 175 -9.52 -19.98 -3.01
N ILE A 176 -10.16 -21.12 -2.78
CA ILE A 176 -9.91 -21.97 -1.61
C ILE A 176 -9.00 -23.16 -1.97
N VAL A 177 -9.16 -23.74 -3.16
CA VAL A 177 -8.48 -24.99 -3.55
C VAL A 177 -7.36 -24.77 -4.57
N VAL A 178 -7.63 -24.08 -5.69
CA VAL A 178 -6.67 -23.97 -6.80
C VAL A 178 -5.61 -22.91 -6.54
N LEU A 179 -6.03 -21.72 -6.13
CA LEU A 179 -5.20 -20.55 -5.83
C LEU A 179 -5.42 -20.09 -4.39
N PRO A 180 -5.20 -20.97 -3.38
CA PRO A 180 -5.33 -20.57 -1.99
C PRO A 180 -4.37 -19.42 -1.68
N PRO A 181 -4.78 -18.44 -0.87
CA PRO A 181 -3.88 -17.43 -0.36
C PRO A 181 -2.73 -18.07 0.43
N ARG A 182 -1.56 -18.23 -0.22
CA ARG A 182 -0.35 -18.79 0.41
C ARG A 182 0.66 -17.68 0.71
N SER A 183 0.43 -16.91 1.76
CA SER A 183 1.30 -15.82 2.22
C SER A 183 2.74 -16.28 2.51
N ALA A 184 2.93 -17.46 3.12
CA ALA A 184 4.27 -17.95 3.48
C ALA A 184 5.23 -18.16 2.29
N ARG A 185 4.72 -18.43 1.08
CA ARG A 185 5.58 -18.53 -0.13
C ARG A 185 5.84 -17.16 -0.72
N THR A 186 4.84 -16.28 -0.69
CA THR A 186 4.95 -14.91 -1.15
C THR A 186 5.93 -14.12 -0.29
N PHE A 187 5.77 -14.14 1.03
CA PHE A 187 6.67 -13.54 2.00
C PHE A 187 8.12 -14.00 1.79
N ARG A 188 8.36 -15.31 1.62
CA ARG A 188 9.70 -15.83 1.28
C ARG A 188 10.26 -15.27 -0.02
N ARG A 189 9.44 -15.08 -1.05
CA ARG A 189 9.87 -14.48 -2.33
C ARG A 189 10.22 -13.01 -2.18
N VAL A 190 9.35 -12.22 -1.53
CA VAL A 190 9.59 -10.78 -1.31
C VAL A 190 10.82 -10.57 -0.44
N ARG A 191 10.99 -11.36 0.63
CA ARG A 191 12.19 -11.36 1.47
C ARG A 191 13.48 -11.69 0.70
N ARG A 192 13.45 -12.71 -0.17
CA ARG A 192 14.59 -13.04 -1.04
C ARG A 192 14.93 -11.90 -2.00
N GLY A 193 13.92 -11.16 -2.46
CA GLY A 193 14.09 -9.94 -3.25
C GLY A 193 14.78 -8.83 -2.46
N PHE A 194 14.32 -8.57 -1.23
CA PHE A 194 14.95 -7.62 -0.32
C PHE A 194 16.42 -7.98 -0.04
N GLN A 195 16.70 -9.24 0.32
CA GLN A 195 18.07 -9.73 0.55
C GLN A 195 18.97 -9.56 -0.70
N ALA A 196 18.43 -9.78 -1.90
CA ALA A 196 19.19 -9.55 -3.13
C ALA A 196 19.50 -8.07 -3.37
N ARG A 197 18.56 -7.15 -3.06
CA ARG A 197 18.79 -5.71 -3.15
C ARG A 197 19.76 -5.21 -2.08
N LEU A 198 19.69 -5.74 -0.87
CA LEU A 198 20.67 -5.49 0.18
C LEU A 198 22.09 -5.87 -0.28
N ALA A 199 22.27 -7.08 -0.84
CA ALA A 199 23.55 -7.49 -1.40
C ALA A 199 24.04 -6.55 -2.52
N GLN A 200 23.14 -6.04 -3.37
CA GLN A 200 23.50 -5.04 -4.40
C GLN A 200 23.94 -3.70 -3.79
N VAL A 201 23.38 -3.27 -2.66
CA VAL A 201 23.86 -2.07 -1.95
C VAL A 201 25.28 -2.31 -1.46
N LEU A 202 25.53 -3.47 -0.82
CA LEU A 202 26.88 -3.86 -0.35
C LEU A 202 27.89 -3.92 -1.50
N ASP A 203 27.53 -4.52 -2.64
CA ASP A 203 28.37 -4.54 -3.84
C ASP A 203 28.73 -3.13 -4.33
N SER A 204 27.76 -2.20 -4.33
CA SER A 204 28.05 -0.81 -4.74
C SER A 204 28.90 -0.03 -3.75
N VAL A 205 28.85 -0.38 -2.46
CA VAL A 205 29.81 0.14 -1.49
C VAL A 205 31.20 -0.45 -1.76
N THR A 206 31.31 -1.74 -2.06
CA THR A 206 32.57 -2.39 -2.46
C THR A 206 33.19 -1.76 -3.72
N ASP A 207 32.37 -1.46 -4.73
CA ASP A 207 32.79 -0.74 -5.96
C ASP A 207 33.30 0.68 -5.64
N LEU A 208 32.67 1.37 -4.68
CA LEU A 208 33.08 2.69 -4.23
C LEU A 208 34.43 2.65 -3.51
N LEU A 209 34.64 1.65 -2.65
CA LEU A 209 35.88 1.46 -1.90
C LEU A 209 37.06 1.01 -2.79
N THR A 210 36.78 0.28 -3.87
CA THR A 210 37.81 -0.22 -4.80
C THR A 210 38.25 0.87 -5.77
N ASP A 211 37.30 1.53 -6.44
CA ASP A 211 37.60 2.41 -7.57
C ASP A 211 37.49 3.92 -7.22
N GLY A 212 37.19 4.28 -5.96
CA GLY A 212 37.13 5.68 -5.46
C GLY A 212 35.80 6.43 -5.72
N PRO A 213 35.61 7.69 -5.33
CA PRO A 213 34.33 8.39 -5.56
C PRO A 213 34.18 8.86 -7.02
N ALA A 214 33.17 8.36 -7.74
CA ALA A 214 32.77 8.92 -9.05
C ALA A 214 31.28 9.30 -9.03
N PRO A 215 30.86 10.41 -9.69
CA PRO A 215 29.46 10.85 -9.70
C PRO A 215 28.48 9.74 -10.11
N ALA A 216 28.81 9.00 -11.18
CA ALA A 216 27.99 7.90 -11.67
C ALA A 216 27.85 6.73 -10.66
N ARG A 217 28.86 6.49 -9.82
CA ARG A 217 28.84 5.44 -8.79
C ARG A 217 28.09 5.91 -7.53
N LEU A 218 28.24 7.16 -7.13
CA LEU A 218 27.44 7.77 -6.06
C LEU A 218 25.94 7.77 -6.42
N ASP A 219 25.60 8.11 -7.66
CA ASP A 219 24.22 8.07 -8.15
C ASP A 219 23.69 6.64 -8.32
N ARG A 220 24.57 5.66 -8.59
CA ARG A 220 24.21 4.25 -8.61
C ARG A 220 23.91 3.72 -7.20
N LEU A 221 24.74 4.07 -6.22
CA LEU A 221 24.53 3.72 -4.81
C LEU A 221 23.22 4.30 -4.29
N ARG A 222 22.97 5.59 -4.51
CA ARG A 222 21.69 6.25 -4.18
C ARG A 222 20.49 5.50 -4.76
N ARG A 223 20.50 5.25 -6.09
CA ARG A 223 19.41 4.51 -6.75
C ARG A 223 19.22 3.09 -6.22
N ARG A 224 20.29 2.42 -5.76
CA ARG A 224 20.19 1.07 -5.17
C ARG A 224 19.61 1.11 -3.76
N VAL A 225 19.96 2.13 -2.96
CA VAL A 225 19.33 2.39 -1.65
C VAL A 225 17.85 2.70 -1.84
N ASP A 226 17.49 3.60 -2.76
CA ASP A 226 16.08 3.92 -3.05
C ASP A 226 15.28 2.66 -3.44
N ARG A 227 15.85 1.81 -4.31
CA ARG A 227 15.22 0.52 -4.67
C ARG A 227 15.16 -0.46 -3.51
N MET A 228 16.14 -0.47 -2.61
CA MET A 228 16.09 -1.32 -1.41
C MET A 228 14.94 -0.87 -0.50
N HIS A 229 14.78 0.43 -0.29
CA HIS A 229 13.66 1.03 0.44
C HIS A 229 12.31 0.67 -0.18
N GLU A 230 12.18 0.79 -1.51
CA GLU A 230 10.98 0.32 -2.22
C GLU A 230 10.69 -1.16 -1.89
N SER A 231 11.70 -2.02 -1.82
CA SER A 231 11.49 -3.43 -1.44
C SER A 231 11.21 -3.66 0.04
N ALA A 232 11.69 -2.80 0.93
CA ALA A 232 11.31 -2.86 2.34
C ALA A 232 9.81 -2.57 2.48
N LEU A 233 9.34 -1.47 1.88
CA LEU A 233 7.91 -1.13 1.81
C LEU A 233 7.06 -2.26 1.20
N MET A 234 7.60 -2.99 0.21
CA MET A 234 6.93 -4.17 -0.35
C MET A 234 6.84 -5.34 0.62
N VAL A 235 7.85 -5.56 1.46
CA VAL A 235 7.81 -6.58 2.52
C VAL A 235 6.79 -6.16 3.59
N GLU A 236 6.78 -4.88 3.96
CA GLU A 236 5.84 -4.32 4.92
C GLU A 236 4.40 -4.46 4.45
N ALA A 237 4.08 -4.10 3.20
CA ALA A 237 2.74 -4.27 2.64
C ALA A 237 2.26 -5.74 2.64
N GLU A 238 3.15 -6.72 2.49
CA GLU A 238 2.80 -8.14 2.61
C GLU A 238 2.68 -8.59 4.08
N LEU A 239 3.40 -7.95 5.01
CA LEU A 239 3.29 -8.17 6.46
C LEU A 239 2.08 -7.49 7.09
N ASP A 240 1.54 -6.44 6.46
CA ASP A 240 0.26 -5.82 6.82
C ASP A 240 -0.94 -6.53 6.18
N SER A 241 -0.66 -7.51 5.32
CA SER A 241 -1.70 -8.33 4.69
C SER A 241 -2.50 -9.10 5.74
N PRO A 242 -3.82 -9.30 5.54
CA PRO A 242 -4.67 -10.17 6.38
C PRO A 242 -4.08 -11.56 6.64
N LEU A 243 -3.18 -12.03 5.77
CA LEU A 243 -2.59 -13.36 5.78
C LEU A 243 -1.15 -13.38 6.31
N ALA A 244 -0.68 -12.30 6.94
CA ALA A 244 0.68 -12.21 7.43
C ALA A 244 1.01 -13.39 8.38
N PRO A 245 2.23 -13.95 8.30
CA PRO A 245 2.64 -15.03 9.21
C PRO A 245 2.68 -14.53 10.66
N ASP A 246 2.42 -15.43 11.62
CA ASP A 246 2.57 -15.14 13.05
C ASP A 246 3.97 -14.57 13.33
N GLY A 247 4.04 -13.52 14.16
CA GLY A 247 5.29 -12.76 14.35
C GLY A 247 5.61 -11.76 13.23
N ALA A 248 4.62 -11.33 12.44
CA ALA A 248 4.75 -10.31 11.40
C ALA A 248 5.49 -9.05 11.89
N GLY A 249 5.12 -8.54 13.07
CA GLY A 249 5.78 -7.38 13.68
C GLY A 249 7.29 -7.59 13.90
N LEU A 250 7.69 -8.78 14.34
CA LEU A 250 9.10 -9.13 14.55
C LEU A 250 9.87 -9.23 13.23
N HIS A 251 9.25 -9.80 12.18
CA HIS A 251 9.82 -9.82 10.84
C HIS A 251 9.97 -8.42 10.25
N GLN A 252 8.97 -7.56 10.45
CA GLN A 252 9.00 -6.17 10.03
C GLN A 252 10.13 -5.42 10.74
N ARG A 253 10.36 -5.69 12.05
CA ARG A 253 11.41 -4.96 12.82
C ARG A 253 12.79 -5.26 12.27
N ARG A 254 12.99 -6.49 11.81
CA ARG A 254 14.25 -6.94 11.24
C ARG A 254 14.51 -6.40 9.85
N VAL A 255 13.49 -6.31 9.01
CA VAL A 255 13.61 -5.72 7.67
C VAL A 255 13.98 -4.25 7.79
N LEU A 256 13.27 -3.51 8.64
CA LEU A 256 13.54 -2.11 8.93
C LEU A 256 14.95 -1.92 9.54
N ALA A 257 15.36 -2.77 10.50
CA ALA A 257 16.72 -2.71 11.05
C ALA A 257 17.81 -2.97 9.99
N ALA A 258 17.59 -3.92 9.08
CA ALA A 258 18.53 -4.22 7.99
C ALA A 258 18.59 -3.10 6.95
N GLU A 259 17.45 -2.49 6.66
CA GLU A 259 17.32 -1.33 5.79
C GLU A 259 18.07 -0.12 6.36
N LEU A 260 17.78 0.26 7.61
CA LEU A 260 18.41 1.40 8.29
C LEU A 260 19.93 1.21 8.42
N ALA A 261 20.38 -0.01 8.70
CA ALA A 261 21.80 -0.34 8.74
C ALA A 261 22.47 -0.17 7.36
N ALA A 262 21.79 -0.56 6.28
CA ALA A 262 22.31 -0.43 4.93
C ALA A 262 22.29 1.01 4.40
N GLU A 263 21.28 1.80 4.77
CA GLU A 263 21.25 3.25 4.53
C GLU A 263 22.40 3.95 5.26
N SER A 264 22.60 3.62 6.54
CA SER A 264 23.69 4.14 7.35
C SER A 264 25.05 3.80 6.73
N LEU A 265 25.24 2.56 6.28
CA LEU A 265 26.44 2.13 5.56
C LEU A 265 26.65 2.91 4.26
N ALA A 266 25.61 3.12 3.44
CA ALA A 266 25.72 3.88 2.21
C ALA A 266 26.08 5.35 2.49
N HIS A 267 25.52 5.94 3.55
CA HIS A 267 25.85 7.29 3.99
C HIS A 267 27.31 7.40 4.44
N GLU A 268 27.77 6.49 5.30
CA GLU A 268 29.14 6.46 5.82
C GLU A 268 30.16 6.18 4.73
N ALA A 269 29.88 5.24 3.83
CA ALA A 269 30.74 4.98 2.68
C ALA A 269 30.91 6.21 1.81
N ARG A 270 29.82 6.94 1.54
CA ARG A 270 29.89 8.20 0.80
C ARG A 270 30.69 9.25 1.57
N ARG A 271 30.41 9.43 2.86
CA ARG A 271 31.08 10.42 3.72
C ARG A 271 32.58 10.15 3.79
N ALA A 272 32.99 8.94 4.14
CA ALA A 272 34.39 8.54 4.26
C ALA A 272 35.14 8.69 2.93
N MET A 273 34.51 8.35 1.80
CA MET A 273 35.16 8.43 0.48
C MET A 273 35.17 9.84 -0.12
N THR A 274 34.38 10.78 0.40
CA THR A 274 34.34 12.19 -0.06
C THR A 274 34.94 13.17 0.95
N ALA A 275 35.39 12.67 2.10
CA ALA A 275 36.09 13.45 3.10
C ALA A 275 37.43 14.00 2.56
N ALA A 276 37.89 15.10 3.16
CA ALA A 276 39.19 15.68 2.83
C ALA A 276 40.35 14.69 3.08
N ASP A 277 40.21 13.82 4.09
CA ASP A 277 41.14 12.74 4.39
C ASP A 277 40.42 11.38 4.29
N PRO A 278 40.50 10.69 3.14
CA PRO A 278 39.80 9.43 2.93
C PRO A 278 40.54 8.25 3.59
N PRO A 279 39.83 7.16 3.93
CA PRO A 279 40.43 6.01 4.60
C PRO A 279 41.58 5.40 3.80
N SER A 280 42.58 4.87 4.49
CA SER A 280 43.80 4.30 3.89
C SER A 280 43.49 3.07 3.02
N GLN A 281 44.43 2.67 2.16
CA GLN A 281 44.26 1.46 1.34
C GLN A 281 44.11 0.19 2.19
N ALA A 282 44.78 0.13 3.35
CA ALA A 282 44.65 -0.95 4.31
C ALA A 282 43.24 -0.99 4.94
N ASP A 283 42.71 0.16 5.37
CA ASP A 283 41.35 0.26 5.91
C ASP A 283 40.29 -0.16 4.88
N ARG A 284 40.46 0.27 3.63
CA ARG A 284 39.56 -0.12 2.52
C ARG A 284 39.65 -1.62 2.24
N ALA A 285 40.81 -2.24 2.37
CA ALA A 285 40.95 -3.69 2.22
C ALA A 285 40.18 -4.44 3.32
N VAL A 286 40.29 -4.01 4.58
CA VAL A 286 39.53 -4.58 5.71
C VAL A 286 38.02 -4.42 5.50
N ALA A 287 37.57 -3.24 5.11
CA ALA A 287 36.15 -2.99 4.83
C ALA A 287 35.60 -3.86 3.69
N ARG A 288 36.38 -4.02 2.60
CA ARG A 288 35.98 -4.88 1.46
C ARG A 288 35.92 -6.35 1.84
N ASP A 289 36.86 -6.86 2.62
CA ASP A 289 36.86 -8.24 3.11
C ASP A 289 35.63 -8.55 3.98
N ARG A 290 35.30 -7.65 4.90
CA ARG A 290 34.09 -7.75 5.73
C ARG A 290 32.80 -7.68 4.90
N LEU A 291 32.75 -6.80 3.90
CA LEU A 291 31.60 -6.72 2.97
C LEU A 291 31.45 -8.00 2.15
N ALA A 292 32.55 -8.56 1.63
CA ALA A 292 32.54 -9.82 0.89
C ALA A 292 31.99 -10.96 1.74
N THR A 293 32.40 -11.03 3.01
CA THR A 293 31.88 -12.01 3.99
C THR A 293 30.36 -11.86 4.18
N LEU A 294 29.85 -10.62 4.30
CA LEU A 294 28.40 -10.37 4.44
C LEU A 294 27.61 -10.69 3.17
N ILE A 295 28.15 -10.36 1.99
CA ILE A 295 27.52 -10.66 0.70
C ILE A 295 27.39 -12.18 0.55
N GLU A 296 28.43 -12.93 0.88
CA GLU A 296 28.39 -14.39 0.88
C GLU A 296 27.36 -14.93 1.88
N LEU A 297 27.33 -14.38 3.09
CA LEU A 297 26.35 -14.76 4.12
C LEU A 297 24.91 -14.56 3.63
N ILE A 298 24.59 -13.39 3.07
CA ILE A 298 23.26 -13.08 2.51
C ILE A 298 22.95 -14.04 1.34
N ARG A 299 23.93 -14.33 0.49
CA ARG A 299 23.78 -15.25 -0.65
C ARG A 299 23.46 -16.68 -0.19
N VAL A 300 24.17 -17.20 0.80
CA VAL A 300 23.95 -18.53 1.38
C VAL A 300 22.59 -18.61 2.07
N ASP A 301 22.22 -17.62 2.87
CA ASP A 301 20.93 -17.55 3.55
C ASP A 301 19.76 -17.54 2.54
N ARG A 302 19.91 -16.78 1.45
CA ARG A 302 18.94 -16.71 0.35
C ARG A 302 18.72 -18.07 -0.33
N GLN A 303 19.80 -18.84 -0.53
CA GLN A 303 19.78 -20.15 -1.18
C GLN A 303 19.20 -21.24 -0.26
N ARG A 304 19.68 -21.30 0.99
CA ARG A 304 19.27 -22.32 1.97
C ARG A 304 17.97 -21.99 2.70
N GLY A 305 17.45 -20.76 2.54
CA GLY A 305 16.20 -20.34 3.16
C GLY A 305 16.28 -20.28 4.69
N GLY A 306 17.47 -20.06 5.25
CA GLY A 306 17.73 -20.05 6.68
C GLY A 306 18.38 -21.33 7.22
N SER A 307 18.16 -22.51 6.61
CA SER A 307 18.57 -23.80 7.18
C SER A 307 20.09 -24.03 7.16
N GLY A 308 20.67 -24.29 8.34
CA GLY A 308 22.05 -24.76 8.53
C GLY A 308 22.79 -23.99 9.62
N GLU A 309 23.66 -24.68 10.37
CA GLU A 309 24.59 -24.03 11.29
C GLU A 309 25.56 -23.12 10.53
N PHE A 310 25.86 -21.97 11.12
CA PHE A 310 26.76 -20.99 10.53
C PHE A 310 27.42 -20.16 11.61
N ARG A 311 28.74 -20.01 11.53
CA ARG A 311 29.54 -19.23 12.46
C ARG A 311 29.39 -17.75 12.11
N VAL A 312 28.76 -16.98 13.00
CA VAL A 312 28.72 -15.52 12.89
C VAL A 312 30.15 -15.00 13.06
N PRO A 313 30.66 -14.14 12.15
CA PRO A 313 31.99 -13.57 12.30
C PRO A 313 32.10 -12.78 13.62
N GLU A 314 33.20 -12.96 14.35
CA GLU A 314 33.37 -12.42 15.69
C GLU A 314 33.31 -10.88 15.72
N TRP A 315 33.82 -10.19 14.68
CA TRP A 315 33.73 -8.73 14.52
C TRP A 315 32.29 -8.17 14.38
N VAL A 316 31.30 -9.02 14.11
CA VAL A 316 29.88 -8.64 14.13
C VAL A 316 29.37 -8.53 15.56
N CYS A 317 29.82 -9.41 16.45
CA CYS A 317 29.32 -9.52 17.82
C CYS A 317 30.19 -8.74 18.83
N ASP A 318 31.51 -8.74 18.63
CA ASP A 318 32.50 -8.22 19.57
C ASP A 318 32.99 -6.82 19.15
N ARG A 319 32.91 -5.85 20.08
CA ARG A 319 33.33 -4.46 19.86
C ARG A 319 34.84 -4.32 19.71
N GLU A 320 35.64 -5.11 20.45
CA GLU A 320 37.11 -5.03 20.41
C GLU A 320 37.63 -5.50 19.05
N GLN A 321 37.15 -6.65 18.59
CA GLN A 321 37.49 -7.15 17.26
C GLN A 321 36.87 -6.34 16.12
N ARG A 322 35.76 -5.63 16.38
CA ARG A 322 35.12 -4.76 15.38
C ARG A 322 36.02 -3.62 14.94
N LEU A 323 36.81 -3.03 15.85
CA LEU A 323 37.63 -1.86 15.58
C LEU A 323 39.14 -2.14 15.54
N ALA A 324 39.55 -3.40 15.80
CA ALA A 324 40.94 -3.81 15.78
C ALA A 324 41.64 -3.44 14.46
N GLY A 325 42.72 -2.66 14.55
CA GLY A 325 43.57 -2.28 13.41
C GLY A 325 42.97 -1.26 12.44
N VAL A 326 41.88 -0.57 12.79
CA VAL A 326 41.16 0.37 11.92
C VAL A 326 41.47 1.83 12.30
N SER A 327 41.79 2.65 11.31
CA SER A 327 42.06 4.08 11.53
C SER A 327 40.80 4.88 11.93
N PRO A 328 40.95 6.06 12.58
CA PRO A 328 39.82 6.94 12.90
C PRO A 328 38.92 7.28 11.70
N ALA A 329 39.51 7.47 10.52
CA ALA A 329 38.78 7.79 9.29
C ALA A 329 37.88 6.65 8.80
N ALA A 330 38.17 5.41 9.18
CA ALA A 330 37.43 4.21 8.76
C ALA A 330 36.49 3.64 9.83
N ARG A 331 36.54 4.12 11.08
CA ARG A 331 35.72 3.59 12.19
C ARG A 331 34.21 3.64 11.89
N GLY A 332 33.70 4.76 11.40
CA GLY A 332 32.27 4.91 11.07
C GLY A 332 31.79 3.96 9.98
N LEU A 333 32.62 3.75 8.95
CA LEU A 333 32.37 2.80 7.86
C LEU A 333 32.35 1.35 8.39
N VAL A 334 33.38 0.95 9.14
CA VAL A 334 33.51 -0.42 9.67
C VAL A 334 32.40 -0.73 10.69
N TRP A 335 31.99 0.26 11.48
CA TRP A 335 30.84 0.15 12.37
C TRP A 335 29.55 -0.12 11.60
N ALA A 336 29.27 0.65 10.55
CA ALA A 336 28.08 0.47 9.73
C ALA A 336 28.06 -0.90 9.03
N ILE A 337 29.23 -1.43 8.62
CA ILE A 337 29.34 -2.79 8.08
C ILE A 337 28.95 -3.83 9.15
N ALA A 338 29.43 -3.69 10.38
CA ALA A 338 29.08 -4.58 11.49
C ALA A 338 27.60 -4.51 11.85
N GLU A 339 26.99 -3.33 11.76
CA GLU A 339 25.56 -3.11 12.02
C GLU A 339 24.68 -3.83 11.00
N VAL A 340 25.05 -3.80 9.71
CA VAL A 340 24.40 -4.63 8.68
C VAL A 340 24.55 -6.11 9.01
N GLY A 341 25.75 -6.55 9.40
CA GLY A 341 26.00 -7.93 9.82
C GLY A 341 25.12 -8.36 11.01
N ALA A 342 24.97 -7.50 12.02
CA ALA A 342 24.14 -7.75 13.19
C ALA A 342 22.65 -7.80 12.83
N ALA A 343 22.18 -6.95 11.91
CA ALA A 343 20.79 -6.97 11.44
C ALA A 343 20.46 -8.25 10.65
N VAL A 344 21.36 -8.67 9.74
CA VAL A 344 21.18 -9.89 8.93
C VAL A 344 21.22 -11.15 9.81
N THR A 345 22.11 -11.22 10.79
CA THR A 345 22.24 -12.38 11.70
C THR A 345 21.06 -12.50 12.67
N ARG A 346 20.58 -11.38 13.26
CA ARG A 346 19.34 -11.34 14.06
C ARG A 346 18.13 -11.82 13.26
N SER A 347 18.07 -11.46 11.97
CA SER A 347 17.00 -11.92 11.08
C SER A 347 17.01 -13.43 10.82
N ARG A 348 18.15 -14.10 10.99
CA ARG A 348 18.30 -15.54 10.73
C ARG A 348 17.99 -16.39 11.96
N LYS A 349 18.51 -16.05 13.14
CA LYS A 349 18.36 -16.85 14.39
C LYS A 349 16.91 -17.18 14.72
N ALA A 350 15.98 -16.27 14.50
CA ALA A 350 14.58 -16.48 14.82
C ALA A 350 13.79 -17.25 13.75
N ASN A 351 14.33 -17.46 12.55
CA ASN A 351 13.72 -18.38 11.59
C ASN A 351 13.93 -19.86 12.00
N HIS A 352 14.76 -20.12 13.02
CA HIS A 352 15.05 -21.47 13.52
C HIS A 352 14.27 -21.87 14.76
N ARG A 353 13.58 -20.95 15.43
CA ARG A 353 12.57 -21.33 16.44
C ARG A 353 11.25 -21.56 15.71
N PRO A 354 10.76 -22.82 15.58
CA PRO A 354 9.37 -23.02 15.19
C PRO A 354 8.48 -22.38 16.26
N VAL A 355 7.46 -21.62 15.87
CA VAL A 355 6.43 -21.04 16.75
C VAL A 355 5.46 -22.15 17.21
N VAL A 356 6.00 -23.30 17.56
CA VAL A 356 5.27 -24.45 18.11
C VAL A 356 6.11 -24.97 19.26
N GLY A 357 5.92 -24.36 20.43
CA GLY A 357 6.35 -24.88 21.72
C GLY A 357 5.17 -24.77 22.70
N PRO A 358 5.08 -25.66 23.70
CA PRO A 358 4.12 -25.49 24.79
C PRO A 358 4.38 -24.14 25.50
N PRO A 359 3.39 -23.59 26.25
CA PRO A 359 3.60 -22.36 26.98
C PRO A 359 4.80 -22.57 27.90
N MET A 360 5.85 -21.77 27.70
CA MET A 360 6.98 -21.76 28.61
C MET A 360 6.53 -20.98 29.84
N ASP A 361 6.33 -21.71 30.93
CA ASP A 361 6.44 -21.17 32.28
C ASP A 361 7.87 -20.65 32.43
N ASP A 362 8.06 -19.34 32.36
CA ASP A 362 9.10 -18.57 33.06
C ASP A 362 8.83 -17.07 32.81
N GLU A 363 8.41 -16.43 33.89
CA GLU A 363 8.12 -15.00 34.02
C GLU A 363 9.37 -14.14 33.74
N GLU A 364 9.29 -13.30 32.70
CA GLU A 364 9.68 -11.90 32.79
C GLU A 364 8.57 -11.10 32.10
N ASP A 365 7.78 -10.39 32.93
CA ASP A 365 6.62 -9.59 32.56
C ASP A 365 6.92 -8.58 31.43
N VAL A 366 6.74 -9.00 30.19
CA VAL A 366 6.49 -8.11 29.07
C VAL A 366 4.98 -8.13 28.85
N PRO A 367 4.24 -7.05 29.16
CA PRO A 367 2.80 -7.06 29.00
C PRO A 367 2.47 -7.39 27.55
N GLU A 368 1.69 -8.45 27.37
CA GLU A 368 1.14 -8.95 26.12
C GLU A 368 0.29 -7.83 25.49
N ARG A 369 0.95 -6.93 24.75
CA ARG A 369 0.31 -5.81 24.06
C ARG A 369 -0.49 -6.37 22.90
N ALA A 370 -1.80 -6.40 23.12
CA ALA A 370 -2.89 -6.56 22.16
C ALA A 370 -2.44 -6.67 20.70
N GLU A 371 -2.70 -7.85 20.11
CA GLU A 371 -2.69 -8.09 18.68
C GLU A 371 -3.20 -6.86 17.92
N ARG A 372 -2.33 -6.27 17.10
CA ARG A 372 -2.69 -5.19 16.18
C ARG A 372 -3.70 -5.73 15.18
N ASP A 373 -4.98 -5.52 15.48
CA ASP A 373 -5.97 -5.41 14.43
C ASP A 373 -5.53 -4.26 13.48
N PRO A 374 -5.62 -4.44 12.15
CA PRO A 374 -5.42 -3.34 11.22
C PRO A 374 -6.38 -2.25 11.64
N VAL A 375 -5.80 -1.11 12.03
CA VAL A 375 -6.51 0.05 12.54
C VAL A 375 -7.51 0.46 11.47
N ALA A 376 -8.76 0.01 11.63
CA ALA A 376 -9.88 0.74 11.11
C ALA A 376 -9.73 2.15 11.68
N PRO A 377 -9.83 3.22 10.85
CA PRO A 377 -9.71 4.58 11.35
C PRO A 377 -10.59 4.72 12.58
N PRO A 378 -10.09 5.30 13.68
CA PRO A 378 -10.77 5.26 14.97
C PRO A 378 -12.20 5.74 14.77
N VAL A 379 -13.17 4.86 15.02
CA VAL A 379 -14.59 5.20 15.09
C VAL A 379 -14.80 5.90 16.43
N ARG A 380 -14.12 7.04 16.62
CA ARG A 380 -14.47 7.98 17.69
C ARG A 380 -15.73 8.69 17.25
N GLY A 381 -16.86 8.11 17.65
CA GLY A 381 -18.13 8.80 17.71
C GLY A 381 -17.98 10.02 18.62
N LEU A 382 -17.81 11.20 18.03
CA LEU A 382 -18.13 12.44 18.71
C LEU A 382 -19.64 12.62 18.65
N VAL A 383 -20.24 12.65 19.84
CA VAL A 383 -21.62 13.04 20.13
C VAL A 383 -22.04 14.18 19.20
N GLY A 384 -23.05 13.94 18.36
CA GLY A 384 -23.65 14.93 17.46
C GLY A 384 -23.32 14.84 15.96
N ARG A 385 -22.44 13.92 15.49
CA ARG A 385 -22.15 13.75 14.04
C ARG A 385 -22.44 12.32 13.55
N LEU A 386 -23.09 12.20 12.39
CA LEU A 386 -23.35 10.92 11.71
C LEU A 386 -22.05 10.13 11.49
N LEU A 387 -22.11 8.81 11.67
CA LEU A 387 -21.01 7.90 11.36
C LEU A 387 -20.56 8.06 9.89
N PRO A 388 -19.26 8.01 9.57
CA PRO A 388 -18.76 8.16 8.20
C PRO A 388 -19.39 7.18 7.20
N SER A 389 -19.65 5.95 7.61
CA SER A 389 -20.31 4.91 6.81
C SER A 389 -21.77 5.25 6.52
N THR A 390 -22.52 5.75 7.51
CA THR A 390 -23.90 6.21 7.33
C THR A 390 -23.96 7.38 6.36
N ARG A 391 -23.07 8.36 6.52
CA ARG A 391 -22.97 9.49 5.60
C ARG A 391 -22.66 9.05 4.17
N GLN A 392 -21.68 8.16 3.98
CA GLN A 392 -21.33 7.64 2.66
C GLN A 392 -22.50 6.85 2.05
N ALA A 393 -23.25 6.09 2.84
CA ALA A 393 -24.45 5.39 2.38
C ALA A 393 -25.52 6.36 1.89
N ILE A 394 -25.81 7.43 2.65
CA ILE A 394 -26.74 8.49 2.22
C ILE A 394 -26.25 9.15 0.93
N GLN A 395 -24.98 9.54 0.84
CA GLN A 395 -24.39 10.14 -0.36
C GLN A 395 -24.48 9.24 -1.58
N ALA A 396 -24.15 7.95 -1.42
CA ALA A 396 -24.24 6.97 -2.50
C ALA A 396 -25.69 6.75 -2.95
N THR A 397 -26.63 6.64 -2.02
CA THR A 397 -28.06 6.49 -2.35
C THR A 397 -28.59 7.72 -3.07
N VAL A 398 -28.32 8.94 -2.60
CA VAL A 398 -28.76 10.16 -3.27
C VAL A 398 -28.09 10.31 -4.64
N GLY A 399 -26.78 10.06 -4.74
CA GLY A 399 -26.05 10.11 -6.00
C GLY A 399 -26.57 9.08 -7.02
N CYS A 400 -26.88 7.86 -6.57
CA CYS A 400 -27.51 6.85 -7.41
C CYS A 400 -28.95 7.24 -7.80
N GLY A 401 -29.74 7.81 -6.89
CA GLY A 401 -31.09 8.30 -7.21
C GLY A 401 -31.07 9.41 -8.27
N LEU A 402 -30.16 10.36 -8.14
CA LEU A 402 -29.93 11.38 -9.17
C LEU A 402 -29.46 10.76 -10.50
N ALA A 403 -28.66 9.69 -10.46
CA ALA A 403 -28.24 8.96 -11.64
C ALA A 403 -29.36 8.15 -12.29
N ILE A 404 -30.32 7.63 -11.52
CA ILE A 404 -31.56 7.02 -12.06
C ILE A 404 -32.32 8.09 -12.85
N LEU A 405 -32.62 9.24 -12.23
CA LEU A 405 -33.36 10.33 -12.88
C LEU A 405 -32.64 10.84 -14.14
N ALA A 406 -31.34 11.12 -14.06
CA ALA A 406 -30.57 11.58 -15.21
C ALA A 406 -30.44 10.51 -16.30
N GLY A 407 -30.31 9.24 -15.91
CA GLY A 407 -30.25 8.10 -16.82
C GLY A 407 -31.56 7.85 -17.55
N GLU A 408 -32.70 7.98 -16.88
CA GLU A 408 -34.02 7.84 -17.50
C GLU A 408 -34.30 8.94 -18.54
N LEU A 409 -33.83 10.16 -18.29
CA LEU A 409 -33.91 11.27 -19.24
C LEU A 409 -33.07 11.04 -20.50
N LEU A 410 -31.95 10.31 -20.39
CA LEU A 410 -31.09 9.95 -21.52
C LEU A 410 -31.61 8.72 -22.27
N SER A 411 -31.89 7.64 -21.54
CA SER A 411 -32.40 6.38 -22.09
C SER A 411 -33.19 5.58 -21.06
N PRO A 412 -34.52 5.45 -21.23
CA PRO A 412 -35.36 4.64 -20.36
C PRO A 412 -34.97 3.16 -20.31
N GLN A 413 -34.20 2.67 -21.29
CA GLN A 413 -33.80 1.25 -21.37
C GLN A 413 -32.44 0.95 -20.75
N ARG A 414 -31.60 1.97 -20.50
CA ARG A 414 -30.18 1.77 -20.18
C ARG A 414 -29.67 2.59 -18.98
N TRP A 415 -30.54 3.37 -18.32
CA TRP A 415 -30.26 4.18 -17.12
C TRP A 415 -29.38 3.51 -16.05
N TYR A 416 -29.46 2.19 -15.91
CA TYR A 416 -28.65 1.38 -14.98
C TYR A 416 -27.14 1.63 -15.07
N TRP A 417 -26.64 1.98 -16.25
CA TRP A 417 -25.22 2.27 -16.46
C TRP A 417 -24.76 3.56 -15.79
N ALA A 418 -25.63 4.57 -15.72
CA ALA A 418 -25.40 5.77 -14.94
C ALA A 418 -25.34 5.44 -13.44
N VAL A 419 -26.20 4.54 -12.97
CA VAL A 419 -26.24 4.12 -11.57
C VAL A 419 -24.98 3.35 -11.16
N ILE A 420 -24.48 2.43 -12.00
CA ILE A 420 -23.18 1.78 -11.77
C ILE A 420 -22.07 2.82 -11.68
N ALA A 421 -22.06 3.82 -12.57
CA ALA A 421 -21.04 4.86 -12.54
C ALA A 421 -21.09 5.66 -11.24
N ALA A 422 -22.27 6.08 -10.78
CA ALA A 422 -22.45 6.75 -9.51
C ALA A 422 -21.98 5.88 -8.32
N PHE A 423 -22.44 4.63 -8.26
CA PHE A 423 -22.12 3.71 -7.15
C PHE A 423 -20.63 3.41 -7.03
N VAL A 424 -19.96 3.09 -8.15
CA VAL A 424 -18.54 2.71 -8.15
C VAL A 424 -17.64 3.90 -7.83
N VAL A 425 -18.05 5.12 -8.15
CA VAL A 425 -17.31 6.34 -7.81
C VAL A 425 -17.26 6.57 -6.29
N PHE A 426 -18.26 6.10 -5.53
CA PHE A 426 -18.21 6.10 -4.06
C PHE A 426 -17.40 4.93 -3.46
N ALA A 427 -17.22 3.82 -4.17
CA ALA A 427 -16.46 2.68 -3.64
C ALA A 427 -15.01 3.08 -3.31
N GLY A 428 -14.60 2.97 -2.05
CA GLY A 428 -13.23 3.29 -1.62
C GLY A 428 -12.85 4.78 -1.71
N THR A 429 -13.81 5.71 -1.67
CA THR A 429 -13.54 7.15 -1.56
C THR A 429 -14.10 7.72 -0.26
N THR A 430 -13.35 8.57 0.42
CA THR A 430 -13.74 9.14 1.73
C THR A 430 -13.97 10.65 1.69
N SER A 431 -13.42 11.34 0.68
CA SER A 431 -13.60 12.77 0.45
C SER A 431 -14.19 13.09 -0.92
N ALA A 432 -14.87 14.23 -1.02
CA ALA A 432 -15.43 14.71 -2.29
C ALA A 432 -14.37 14.86 -3.40
N GLY A 433 -13.14 15.26 -3.06
CA GLY A 433 -12.04 15.35 -4.02
C GLY A 433 -11.60 13.98 -4.58
N GLN A 434 -11.60 12.93 -3.75
CA GLN A 434 -11.34 11.57 -4.21
C GLN A 434 -12.47 11.06 -5.11
N THR A 435 -13.72 11.31 -4.73
CA THR A 435 -14.91 10.99 -5.55
C THR A 435 -14.84 11.69 -6.91
N LEU A 436 -14.52 12.99 -6.95
CA LEU A 436 -14.30 13.74 -8.20
C LEU A 436 -13.21 13.13 -9.05
N MET A 437 -12.05 12.85 -8.46
CA MET A 437 -10.92 12.27 -9.19
C MET A 437 -11.27 10.92 -9.78
N LYS A 438 -11.97 10.08 -9.01
CA LYS A 438 -12.41 8.76 -9.45
C LYS A 438 -13.45 8.85 -10.57
N GLY A 439 -14.40 9.77 -10.47
CA GLY A 439 -15.37 10.08 -11.53
C GLY A 439 -14.68 10.51 -12.82
N PHE A 440 -13.76 11.48 -12.76
CA PHE A 440 -12.98 11.92 -13.91
C PHE A 440 -12.17 10.79 -14.54
N ARG A 441 -11.44 10.03 -13.72
CA ARG A 441 -10.67 8.84 -14.15
C ARG A 441 -11.56 7.81 -14.84
N ARG A 442 -12.81 7.64 -14.40
CA ARG A 442 -13.81 6.75 -15.01
C ARG A 442 -14.17 7.23 -16.41
N VAL A 443 -14.58 8.49 -16.55
CA VAL A 443 -15.01 9.08 -17.83
C VAL A 443 -13.88 9.02 -18.87
N VAL A 444 -12.65 9.38 -18.48
CA VAL A 444 -11.48 9.30 -19.37
C VAL A 444 -11.19 7.85 -19.80
N GLY A 445 -11.22 6.90 -18.86
CA GLY A 445 -11.02 5.48 -19.16
C GLY A 445 -12.09 4.92 -20.10
N THR A 446 -13.36 5.27 -19.88
CA THR A 446 -14.49 4.88 -20.72
C THR A 446 -14.41 5.49 -22.11
N MET A 447 -14.08 6.78 -22.23
CA MET A 447 -13.92 7.46 -23.52
C MET A 447 -12.85 6.79 -24.39
N ILE A 448 -11.65 6.58 -23.84
CA ILE A 448 -10.56 5.91 -24.56
C ILE A 448 -10.96 4.44 -24.87
N GLY A 449 -11.62 3.78 -23.92
CA GLY A 449 -12.06 2.39 -24.07
C GLY A 449 -13.16 2.20 -25.12
N ILE A 450 -14.03 3.19 -25.31
CA ILE A 450 -15.04 3.21 -26.38
C ILE A 450 -14.36 3.28 -27.74
N VAL A 451 -13.43 4.21 -27.92
CA VAL A 451 -12.71 4.38 -29.19
C VAL A 451 -11.95 3.10 -29.54
N THR A 452 -11.15 2.59 -28.60
CA THR A 452 -10.41 1.34 -28.82
C THR A 452 -11.33 0.14 -28.97
N GLY A 453 -12.37 0.03 -28.15
CA GLY A 453 -13.34 -1.06 -28.21
C GLY A 453 -14.09 -1.11 -29.53
N THR A 454 -14.43 0.05 -30.11
CA THR A 454 -15.01 0.16 -31.46
C THR A 454 -14.06 -0.39 -32.51
N VAL A 455 -12.81 0.10 -32.51
CA VAL A 455 -11.79 -0.33 -33.48
C VAL A 455 -11.55 -1.84 -33.37
N VAL A 456 -11.32 -2.35 -32.17
CA VAL A 456 -11.05 -3.77 -31.94
C VAL A 456 -12.26 -4.64 -32.30
N ALA A 457 -13.48 -4.24 -31.91
CA ALA A 457 -14.69 -4.99 -32.23
C ALA A 457 -14.95 -5.07 -33.74
N LEU A 458 -14.66 -3.99 -34.49
CA LEU A 458 -14.78 -3.99 -35.95
C LEU A 458 -13.71 -4.86 -36.63
N LEU A 459 -12.47 -4.84 -36.13
CA LEU A 459 -11.38 -5.64 -36.69
C LEU A 459 -11.53 -7.15 -36.47
N VAL A 460 -12.24 -7.53 -35.41
CA VAL A 460 -12.36 -8.93 -34.95
C VAL A 460 -13.77 -9.48 -35.21
N ALA A 461 -14.66 -8.68 -35.82
CA ALA A 461 -16.02 -9.08 -36.13
C ALA A 461 -16.03 -10.38 -36.95
N GLY A 462 -16.78 -11.39 -36.49
CA GLY A 462 -16.93 -12.69 -37.15
C GLY A 462 -15.94 -13.77 -36.71
N ASP A 463 -14.87 -13.45 -35.98
CA ASP A 463 -13.91 -14.44 -35.44
C ASP A 463 -14.21 -14.74 -33.96
N LEU A 464 -15.08 -15.71 -33.72
CA LEU A 464 -15.53 -16.07 -32.38
C LEU A 464 -14.39 -16.48 -31.42
N PRO A 465 -13.42 -17.35 -31.82
CA PRO A 465 -12.25 -17.64 -30.99
C PRO A 465 -11.44 -16.40 -30.61
N LEU A 466 -11.22 -15.48 -31.55
CA LEU A 466 -10.46 -14.26 -31.30
C LEU A 466 -11.20 -13.29 -30.37
N VAL A 467 -12.51 -13.10 -30.55
CA VAL A 467 -13.36 -12.33 -29.62
C VAL A 467 -13.27 -12.91 -28.20
N ALA A 468 -13.44 -14.23 -28.07
CA ALA A 468 -13.39 -14.91 -26.78
C ALA A 468 -12.01 -14.76 -26.10
N GLY A 469 -10.92 -14.93 -26.85
CA GLY A 469 -9.55 -14.71 -26.35
C GLY A 469 -9.33 -13.27 -25.86
N LEU A 470 -9.80 -12.28 -26.62
CA LEU A 470 -9.68 -10.87 -26.24
C LEU A 470 -10.51 -10.50 -25.02
N LEU A 471 -11.70 -11.09 -24.83
CA LEU A 471 -12.49 -10.91 -23.61
C LEU A 471 -11.69 -11.35 -22.37
N PHE A 472 -11.04 -12.51 -22.43
CA PHE A 472 -10.20 -13.02 -21.34
C PHE A 472 -8.97 -12.14 -21.08
N VAL A 473 -8.33 -11.64 -22.15
CA VAL A 473 -7.22 -10.68 -22.03
C VAL A 473 -7.69 -9.38 -21.36
N CYS A 474 -8.87 -8.87 -21.72
CA CYS A 474 -9.43 -7.66 -21.11
C CYS A 474 -9.75 -7.87 -19.63
N ILE A 475 -10.33 -9.01 -19.24
CA ILE A 475 -10.58 -9.34 -17.84
C ILE A 475 -9.26 -9.36 -17.07
N PHE A 476 -8.26 -10.10 -17.56
CA PHE A 476 -6.96 -10.17 -16.92
C PHE A 476 -6.31 -8.79 -16.76
N ALA A 477 -6.26 -8.00 -17.84
CA ALA A 477 -5.65 -6.68 -17.82
C ALA A 477 -6.39 -5.70 -16.90
N ALA A 478 -7.72 -5.73 -16.88
CA ALA A 478 -8.54 -4.89 -16.00
C ALA A 478 -8.22 -5.12 -14.52
N PHE A 479 -8.17 -6.39 -14.11
CA PHE A 479 -7.92 -6.76 -12.72
C PHE A 479 -6.43 -6.73 -12.34
N TYR A 480 -5.51 -6.87 -13.30
CA TYR A 480 -4.08 -6.67 -13.05
C TYR A 480 -3.76 -5.19 -12.78
N LEU A 481 -4.40 -4.29 -13.53
CA LEU A 481 -4.13 -2.86 -13.47
C LEU A 481 -5.00 -2.10 -12.46
N VAL A 482 -5.99 -2.75 -11.81
CA VAL A 482 -6.92 -2.08 -10.88
C VAL A 482 -6.21 -1.33 -9.75
N ALA A 483 -5.14 -1.91 -9.20
CA ALA A 483 -4.36 -1.32 -8.11
C ALA A 483 -3.42 -0.20 -8.59
N ILE A 484 -3.13 -0.12 -9.90
CA ILE A 484 -2.20 0.86 -10.49
C ILE A 484 -2.95 2.06 -11.06
N SER A 485 -4.01 1.79 -11.83
CA SER A 485 -4.76 2.82 -12.55
C SER A 485 -6.22 2.41 -12.71
N TYR A 486 -7.08 3.11 -11.99
CA TYR A 486 -8.53 2.99 -12.13
C TYR A 486 -9.02 3.30 -13.55
N SER A 487 -8.36 4.23 -14.25
CA SER A 487 -8.66 4.54 -15.66
C SER A 487 -8.31 3.38 -16.58
N ALA A 488 -7.15 2.72 -16.37
CA ALA A 488 -6.78 1.56 -17.16
C ALA A 488 -7.73 0.38 -16.93
N MET A 489 -8.13 0.14 -15.68
CA MET A 489 -9.15 -0.87 -15.37
C MET A 489 -10.48 -0.56 -16.07
N THR A 490 -10.96 0.69 -15.98
CA THR A 490 -12.20 1.12 -16.65
C THR A 490 -12.11 1.00 -18.17
N PHE A 491 -10.96 1.32 -18.75
CA PHE A 491 -10.66 1.15 -20.17
C PHE A 491 -10.85 -0.31 -20.62
N PHE A 492 -10.18 -1.27 -19.98
CA PHE A 492 -10.28 -2.68 -20.37
C PHE A 492 -11.69 -3.26 -20.15
N ILE A 493 -12.39 -2.86 -19.08
CA ILE A 493 -13.80 -3.25 -18.88
C ILE A 493 -14.70 -2.69 -19.99
N THR A 494 -14.43 -1.48 -20.47
CA THR A 494 -15.20 -0.85 -21.54
C THR A 494 -14.96 -1.54 -22.88
N VAL A 495 -13.71 -1.88 -23.20
CA VAL A 495 -13.36 -2.69 -24.38
C VAL A 495 -14.03 -4.07 -24.31
N MET A 496 -13.97 -4.73 -23.15
CA MET A 496 -14.65 -6.01 -22.91
C MET A 496 -16.15 -5.93 -23.19
N LEU A 497 -16.82 -4.87 -22.71
CA LEU A 497 -18.25 -4.65 -22.99
C LEU A 497 -18.54 -4.44 -24.47
N GLY A 498 -17.69 -3.69 -25.19
CA GLY A 498 -17.81 -3.53 -26.64
C GLY A 498 -17.70 -4.86 -27.39
N LEU A 499 -16.73 -5.70 -27.02
CA LEU A 499 -16.56 -7.05 -27.55
C LEU A 499 -17.76 -7.96 -27.21
N LEU A 500 -18.30 -7.84 -25.99
CA LEU A 500 -19.49 -8.59 -25.59
C LEU A 500 -20.73 -8.17 -26.39
N TYR A 501 -20.91 -6.88 -26.67
CA TYR A 501 -22.02 -6.42 -27.53
C TYR A 501 -21.86 -6.86 -28.98
N SER A 502 -20.62 -6.93 -29.48
CA SER A 502 -20.32 -7.49 -30.80
C SER A 502 -20.70 -8.98 -30.85
N LEU A 503 -20.31 -9.75 -29.81
CA LEU A 503 -20.68 -11.16 -29.66
C LEU A 503 -22.20 -11.38 -29.60
N LEU A 504 -22.92 -10.48 -28.92
CA LEU A 504 -24.39 -10.53 -28.80
C LEU A 504 -25.12 -10.02 -30.04
N GLY A 505 -24.40 -9.56 -31.09
CA GLY A 505 -25.00 -9.01 -32.30
C GLY A 505 -25.76 -7.69 -32.08
N THR A 506 -25.53 -7.01 -30.96
CA THR A 506 -26.23 -5.77 -30.57
C THR A 506 -25.37 -4.53 -30.68
N PHE A 507 -24.14 -4.66 -31.19
CA PHE A 507 -23.20 -3.56 -31.30
C PHE A 507 -23.68 -2.46 -32.26
N THR A 508 -23.76 -1.22 -31.77
CA THR A 508 -23.94 -0.03 -32.60
C THR A 508 -23.05 1.10 -32.06
N PRO A 509 -22.50 1.98 -32.92
CA PRO A 509 -21.70 3.12 -32.46
C PRO A 509 -22.47 4.03 -31.49
N GLY A 510 -23.79 4.18 -31.69
CA GLY A 510 -24.67 4.96 -30.80
C GLY A 510 -24.73 4.41 -29.38
N LEU A 511 -24.68 3.08 -29.19
CA LEU A 511 -24.64 2.49 -27.84
C LEU A 511 -23.38 2.87 -27.06
N LEU A 512 -22.26 3.04 -27.75
CA LEU A 512 -21.01 3.44 -27.12
C LEU A 512 -20.99 4.94 -26.79
N VAL A 513 -21.63 5.78 -27.59
CA VAL A 513 -21.83 7.20 -27.24
C VAL A 513 -22.75 7.31 -26.03
N LEU A 514 -23.87 6.60 -26.03
CA LEU A 514 -24.79 6.53 -24.89
C LEU A 514 -24.07 6.05 -23.62
N ARG A 515 -23.16 5.09 -23.76
CA ARG A 515 -22.33 4.61 -22.65
C ARG A 515 -21.47 5.72 -22.03
N LEU A 516 -20.92 6.61 -22.86
CA LEU A 516 -20.14 7.75 -22.38
C LEU A 516 -21.04 8.76 -21.66
N GLU A 517 -22.21 9.07 -22.23
CA GLU A 517 -23.21 9.99 -21.65
C GLU A 517 -23.71 9.49 -20.29
N GLU A 518 -24.12 8.23 -20.19
CA GLU A 518 -24.58 7.62 -18.93
C GLU A 518 -23.46 7.59 -17.89
N THR A 519 -22.24 7.25 -18.30
CA THR A 519 -21.09 7.23 -17.39
C THR A 519 -20.76 8.63 -16.89
N ALA A 520 -20.84 9.64 -17.75
CA ALA A 520 -20.63 11.03 -17.38
C ALA A 520 -21.75 11.54 -16.45
N ALA A 521 -23.01 11.24 -16.76
CA ALA A 521 -24.16 11.60 -15.93
C ALA A 521 -24.07 10.96 -14.54
N GLY A 522 -23.76 9.67 -14.46
CA GLY A 522 -23.57 8.97 -13.19
C GLY A 522 -22.38 9.49 -12.38
N ALA A 523 -21.25 9.77 -13.04
CA ALA A 523 -20.09 10.39 -12.38
C ALA A 523 -20.43 11.79 -11.85
N ALA A 524 -21.14 12.61 -12.63
CA ALA A 524 -21.58 13.95 -12.23
C ALA A 524 -22.57 13.89 -11.05
N ALA A 525 -23.55 12.98 -11.09
CA ALA A 525 -24.52 12.76 -10.02
C ALA A 525 -23.84 12.33 -8.71
N GLY A 526 -22.87 11.39 -8.78
CA GLY A 526 -22.09 10.97 -7.63
C GLY A 526 -21.22 12.09 -7.04
N VAL A 527 -20.58 12.88 -7.91
CA VAL A 527 -19.79 14.05 -7.50
C VAL A 527 -20.67 15.13 -6.87
N LEU A 528 -21.82 15.42 -7.46
CA LEU A 528 -22.79 16.38 -6.92
C LEU A 528 -23.25 15.95 -5.53
N ALA A 529 -23.60 14.68 -5.35
CA ALA A 529 -23.97 14.14 -4.05
C ALA A 529 -22.82 14.26 -3.03
N ALA A 530 -21.58 13.98 -3.41
CA ALA A 530 -20.43 14.14 -2.51
C ALA A 530 -20.13 15.61 -2.13
N LEU A 531 -20.45 16.56 -3.00
CA LEU A 531 -20.23 18.00 -2.78
C LEU A 531 -21.38 18.68 -2.01
N VAL A 532 -22.62 18.20 -2.16
CA VAL A 532 -23.82 18.85 -1.62
C VAL A 532 -24.39 18.10 -0.41
N VAL A 533 -24.38 16.76 -0.43
CA VAL A 533 -25.01 15.94 0.61
C VAL A 533 -23.98 15.62 1.69
N LEU A 534 -24.11 16.25 2.87
CA LEU A 534 -23.21 16.03 4.02
C LEU A 534 -21.72 16.08 3.63
N PRO A 535 -21.23 17.19 3.04
CA PRO A 535 -19.93 17.21 2.36
C PRO A 535 -18.75 16.88 3.28
N THR A 536 -17.81 16.05 2.79
CA THR A 536 -16.52 15.81 3.43
C THR A 536 -15.42 16.58 2.69
N SER A 537 -14.91 17.62 3.34
CA SER A 537 -13.86 18.45 2.76
C SER A 537 -12.53 17.69 2.72
N THR A 538 -11.94 17.55 1.53
CA THR A 538 -10.58 17.02 1.38
C THR A 538 -9.56 17.85 2.18
N LYS A 539 -9.80 19.15 2.36
CA LYS A 539 -8.95 20.02 3.19
C LYS A 539 -9.02 19.64 4.67
N SER A 540 -10.21 19.41 5.21
CA SER A 540 -10.35 19.03 6.63
C SER A 540 -9.73 17.66 6.88
N MET A 541 -9.94 16.69 5.98
CA MET A 541 -9.31 15.37 6.10
C MET A 541 -7.79 15.44 6.08
N LEU A 542 -7.19 16.20 5.15
CA LEU A 542 -5.74 16.40 5.14
C LEU A 542 -5.26 17.10 6.41
N ARG A 543 -6.00 18.12 6.87
CA ARG A 543 -5.69 18.84 8.11
C ARG A 543 -5.72 17.90 9.32
N ASP A 544 -6.74 17.07 9.44
CA ASP A 544 -6.88 16.11 10.54
C ASP A 544 -5.77 15.04 10.50
N ALA A 545 -5.42 14.54 9.31
CA ALA A 545 -4.32 13.58 9.13
C ALA A 545 -2.96 14.21 9.49
N VAL A 546 -2.70 15.46 9.07
CA VAL A 546 -1.46 16.17 9.44
C VAL A 546 -1.42 16.44 10.94
N ALA A 547 -2.55 16.82 11.56
CA ALA A 547 -2.61 17.02 13.00
C ALA A 547 -2.29 15.72 13.77
N GLY A 548 -2.83 14.58 13.33
CA GLY A 548 -2.52 13.26 13.90
C GLY A 548 -1.04 12.92 13.79
N LEU A 549 -0.43 13.12 12.61
CA LEU A 549 1.00 12.90 12.40
C LEU A 549 1.87 13.80 13.30
N LEU A 550 1.51 15.08 13.47
CA LEU A 550 2.23 15.99 14.36
C LEU A 550 2.16 15.54 15.82
N ASP A 551 0.99 15.06 16.27
CA ASP A 551 0.83 14.46 17.60
C ASP A 551 1.68 13.19 17.76
N ARG A 552 1.73 12.37 16.72
CA ARG A 552 2.53 11.14 16.71
C ARG A 552 4.02 11.42 16.80
N LEU A 553 4.50 12.40 16.04
CA LEU A 553 5.88 12.88 16.09
C LEU A 553 6.23 13.50 17.45
N ALA A 554 5.31 14.26 18.06
CA ALA A 554 5.55 14.85 19.38
C ALA A 554 5.74 13.76 20.43
N GLY A 555 4.85 12.77 20.46
CA GLY A 555 4.98 11.60 21.35
C GLY A 555 6.26 10.80 21.09
N PHE A 556 6.65 10.62 19.82
CA PHE A 556 7.90 9.94 19.45
C PHE A 556 9.14 10.67 20.00
N VAL A 557 9.17 12.00 19.91
CA VAL A 557 10.29 12.80 20.44
C VAL A 557 10.35 12.71 21.96
N THR A 558 9.22 12.78 22.66
CA THR A 558 9.17 12.58 24.12
C THR A 558 9.73 11.21 24.50
N SER A 559 9.23 10.14 23.89
CA SER A 559 9.73 8.78 24.12
C SER A 559 11.22 8.61 23.80
N THR A 560 11.76 9.38 22.86
CA THR A 560 13.19 9.36 22.55
C THR A 560 14.01 9.94 23.70
N VAL A 561 13.55 11.05 24.27
CA VAL A 561 14.19 11.67 25.44
C VAL A 561 14.12 10.73 26.63
N ASP A 562 12.94 10.17 26.92
CA ASP A 562 12.73 9.26 28.06
C ASP A 562 13.66 8.03 27.97
N LEU A 563 13.81 7.45 26.78
CA LEU A 563 14.73 6.32 26.56
C LEU A 563 16.21 6.72 26.72
N MET A 564 16.63 7.83 26.11
CA MET A 564 18.06 8.22 26.08
C MET A 564 18.54 8.84 27.39
N ALA A 565 17.67 9.54 28.12
CA ALA A 565 17.99 10.24 29.36
C ALA A 565 17.71 9.39 30.61
N ASP A 566 16.56 8.71 30.65
CA ASP A 566 16.07 8.00 31.84
C ASP A 566 16.15 6.47 31.72
N GLY A 567 16.45 5.96 30.52
CA GLY A 567 16.62 4.52 30.28
C GLY A 567 15.31 3.72 30.27
N GLU A 568 14.17 4.38 30.12
CA GLU A 568 12.87 3.71 30.06
C GLU A 568 12.78 2.77 28.86
N LEU A 569 12.30 1.54 29.06
CA LEU A 569 12.12 0.53 28.01
C LEU A 569 10.96 0.89 27.06
N VAL A 570 11.19 1.85 26.17
CA VAL A 570 10.26 2.25 25.11
C VAL A 570 10.71 1.71 23.76
N ASP A 571 9.78 1.04 23.05
CA ASP A 571 10.02 0.52 21.71
C ASP A 571 9.89 1.65 20.67
N LEU A 572 10.98 2.39 20.45
CA LEU A 572 11.02 3.48 19.48
C LEU A 572 10.87 3.02 18.04
N ILE A 573 11.20 1.76 17.75
CA ILE A 573 11.00 1.19 16.40
C ILE A 573 9.50 1.16 16.10
N ASP A 574 8.68 0.66 17.02
CA ASP A 574 7.23 0.67 16.86
C ASP A 574 6.65 2.09 16.82
N ALA A 575 7.15 3.01 17.64
CA ALA A 575 6.70 4.40 17.61
C ALA A 575 7.02 5.09 16.26
N SER A 576 8.18 4.80 15.66
CA SER A 576 8.55 5.32 14.33
C SER A 576 7.64 4.80 13.21
N ARG A 577 7.08 3.60 13.37
CA ARG A 577 6.10 3.03 12.41
C ARG A 577 4.76 3.69 12.49
N ASP A 578 4.31 4.01 13.69
CA ASP A 578 3.04 4.70 13.83
C ASP A 578 3.13 6.09 13.17
N VAL A 579 4.32 6.73 13.19
CA VAL A 579 4.62 7.94 12.40
C VAL A 579 4.52 7.68 10.90
N ASP A 580 5.06 6.56 10.39
CA ASP A 580 4.97 6.20 8.97
C ASP A 580 3.54 5.89 8.52
N ALA A 581 2.76 5.20 9.35
CA ALA A 581 1.34 4.92 9.09
C ALA A 581 0.52 6.22 8.99
N ASP A 582 0.75 7.16 9.90
CA ASP A 582 0.11 8.48 9.85
C ASP A 582 0.60 9.31 8.66
N LEU A 583 1.87 9.17 8.25
CA LEU A 583 2.39 9.79 7.03
C LEU A 583 1.70 9.23 5.77
N ASP A 584 1.45 7.93 5.69
CA ASP A 584 0.70 7.34 4.58
C ASP A 584 -0.75 7.85 4.52
N ALA A 585 -1.39 8.02 5.68
CA ALA A 585 -2.71 8.65 5.77
C ALA A 585 -2.70 10.11 5.25
N VAL A 586 -1.64 10.88 5.54
CA VAL A 586 -1.42 12.23 5.00
C VAL A 586 -1.24 12.19 3.47
N GLN A 587 -0.40 11.29 2.95
CA GLN A 587 -0.15 11.17 1.52
C GLN A 587 -1.42 10.79 0.74
N THR A 588 -2.17 9.82 1.25
CA THR A 588 -3.47 9.39 0.71
C THR A 588 -4.49 10.52 0.72
N SER A 589 -4.53 11.33 1.79
CA SER A 589 -5.43 12.48 1.90
C SER A 589 -5.00 13.64 0.99
N ALA A 590 -3.70 13.77 0.71
CA ALA A 590 -3.15 14.82 -0.16
C ALA A 590 -3.30 14.51 -1.66
N GLU A 591 -3.41 13.23 -2.07
CA GLU A 591 -3.46 12.80 -3.48
C GLU A 591 -4.41 13.65 -4.36
N PRO A 592 -5.67 13.94 -3.98
CA PRO A 592 -6.58 14.71 -4.83
C PRO A 592 -6.11 16.15 -5.06
N LEU A 593 -5.45 16.76 -4.07
CA LEU A 593 -4.91 18.12 -4.15
C LEU A 593 -3.64 18.20 -5.00
N LEU A 594 -2.92 17.08 -5.10
CA LEU A 594 -1.69 16.92 -5.87
C LEU A 594 -1.92 16.61 -7.35
N HIS A 595 -3.16 16.29 -7.76
CA HIS A 595 -3.47 15.93 -9.15
C HIS A 595 -3.28 17.10 -10.14
N ARG A 596 -2.92 16.78 -11.39
CA ARG A 596 -2.70 17.79 -12.45
C ARG A 596 -3.96 18.58 -12.79
N ALA A 597 -5.13 17.96 -12.65
CA ALA A 597 -6.44 18.57 -12.89
C ALA A 597 -6.94 19.45 -11.73
N SER A 598 -6.18 19.60 -10.64
CA SER A 598 -6.55 20.54 -9.58
C SER A 598 -6.40 21.99 -10.08
N PRO A 599 -7.46 22.81 -10.05
CA PRO A 599 -7.48 24.12 -10.73
C PRO A 599 -6.54 25.17 -10.12
N ARG A 600 -5.92 24.94 -8.95
CA ARG A 600 -5.07 25.93 -8.25
C ARG A 600 -3.61 25.48 -8.16
N ARG A 601 -2.78 25.94 -9.11
CA ARG A 601 -1.33 25.59 -9.21
C ARG A 601 -0.51 25.94 -7.95
N ALA A 602 -0.74 27.10 -7.33
CA ALA A 602 -0.01 27.52 -6.12
C ALA A 602 -0.27 26.60 -4.92
N ARG A 603 -1.52 26.20 -4.69
CA ARG A 603 -1.87 25.26 -3.60
C ARG A 603 -1.23 23.89 -3.78
N ARG A 604 -0.97 23.49 -5.03
CA ARG A 604 -0.31 22.23 -5.36
C ARG A 604 1.18 22.26 -4.99
N SER A 605 1.90 23.37 -5.23
CA SER A 605 3.30 23.48 -4.81
C SER A 605 3.44 23.46 -3.29
N ASP A 606 2.51 24.12 -2.57
CA ASP A 606 2.52 24.17 -1.11
C ASP A 606 2.22 22.80 -0.50
N THR A 607 1.21 22.09 -1.00
CA THR A 607 0.89 20.73 -0.55
C THR A 607 2.05 19.76 -0.84
N ARG A 608 2.70 19.86 -2.00
CA ARG A 608 3.91 19.08 -2.31
C ARG A 608 5.07 19.41 -1.39
N HIS A 609 5.23 20.67 -1.02
CA HIS A 609 6.28 21.07 -0.10
C HIS A 609 5.99 20.51 1.29
N LEU A 610 4.76 20.64 1.78
CA LEU A 610 4.30 20.07 3.05
C LEU A 610 4.58 18.56 3.13
N VAL A 611 4.08 17.77 2.17
CA VAL A 611 4.31 16.32 2.15
C VAL A 611 5.80 15.99 2.15
N ARG A 612 6.62 16.70 1.35
CA ARG A 612 8.08 16.48 1.32
C ARG A 612 8.75 16.77 2.67
N VAL A 613 8.34 17.80 3.38
CA VAL A 613 8.91 18.13 4.70
C VAL A 613 8.46 17.10 5.75
N LEU A 614 7.21 16.66 5.72
CA LEU A 614 6.70 15.59 6.60
C LEU A 614 7.41 14.25 6.34
N THR A 615 7.67 13.90 5.07
CA THR A 615 8.48 12.72 4.73
C THR A 615 9.90 12.81 5.29
N ARG A 616 10.51 14.00 5.32
CA ARG A 616 11.82 14.21 5.96
C ARG A 616 11.74 14.02 7.48
N CYS A 617 10.67 14.50 8.13
CA CYS A 617 10.46 14.29 9.56
C CYS A 617 10.40 12.80 9.90
N ALA A 618 9.59 12.03 9.17
CA ALA A 618 9.48 10.58 9.37
C ALA A 618 10.83 9.86 9.11
N HIS A 619 11.57 10.27 8.07
CA HIS A 619 12.91 9.73 7.82
C HIS A 619 13.86 9.96 9.01
N HIS A 620 13.88 11.16 9.60
CA HIS A 620 14.70 11.43 10.77
C HIS A 620 14.20 10.72 12.03
N ALA A 621 12.89 10.54 12.21
CA ALA A 621 12.34 9.70 13.27
C ALA A 621 12.84 8.25 13.18
N ARG A 622 12.89 7.65 11.98
CA ARG A 622 13.49 6.32 11.78
C ARG A 622 14.98 6.30 12.11
N GLY A 623 15.72 7.33 11.70
CA GLY A 623 17.14 7.49 12.02
C GLY A 623 17.40 7.56 13.53
N ILE A 624 16.53 8.23 14.28
CA ILE A 624 16.56 8.27 15.75
C ILE A 624 16.29 6.87 16.32
N ALA A 625 15.18 6.23 15.93
CA ALA A 625 14.79 4.91 16.42
C ALA A 625 15.87 3.84 16.18
N ALA A 626 16.60 3.92 15.07
CA ALA A 626 17.70 3.02 14.75
C ALA A 626 18.87 3.07 15.75
N ASN A 627 19.11 4.25 16.34
CA ASN A 627 20.31 4.55 17.11
C ASN A 627 20.04 4.75 18.61
N ALA A 628 18.80 5.06 19.00
CA ALA A 628 18.44 5.51 20.35
C ALA A 628 18.43 4.40 21.42
N GLU A 629 18.06 3.15 21.09
CA GLU A 629 18.04 2.02 22.08
C GLU A 629 19.38 1.73 22.76
N VAL A 630 20.49 2.11 22.12
CA VAL A 630 21.85 1.89 22.64
C VAL A 630 22.52 3.22 23.02
N ALA A 631 21.90 4.35 22.68
CA ALA A 631 22.42 5.66 22.98
C ALA A 631 22.00 6.08 24.39
N ALA A 632 22.94 6.11 25.32
CA ALA A 632 22.71 6.63 26.66
C ALA A 632 23.33 8.03 26.77
N LEU A 633 22.51 9.01 27.17
CA LEU A 633 22.93 10.33 27.66
C LEU A 633 22.27 10.58 29.01
N PRO A 634 22.67 9.83 30.06
CA PRO A 634 22.03 9.93 31.35
C PRO A 634 22.14 11.36 31.88
N ALA A 635 21.01 11.97 32.24
CA ALA A 635 20.95 13.29 32.85
C ALA A 635 21.60 14.45 32.07
N ASP A 636 21.65 14.43 30.73
CA ASP A 636 21.99 15.63 29.94
C ASP A 636 20.79 16.59 29.88
N PRO A 637 20.79 17.73 30.63
CA PRO A 637 19.66 18.66 30.64
C PRO A 637 19.41 19.27 29.25
N THR A 638 20.44 19.33 28.41
CA THR A 638 20.36 19.90 27.06
C THR A 638 19.54 19.00 26.13
N LEU A 639 19.64 17.68 26.28
CA LEU A 639 18.86 16.73 25.49
C LEU A 639 17.37 16.84 25.80
N ALA A 640 17.02 16.89 27.08
CA ALA A 640 15.65 17.08 27.55
C ALA A 640 15.07 18.42 27.09
N GLU A 641 15.89 19.49 27.13
CA GLU A 641 15.49 20.81 26.67
C GLU A 641 15.24 20.86 25.16
N VAL A 642 16.14 20.30 24.35
CA VAL A 642 15.98 20.24 22.89
C VAL A 642 14.78 19.38 22.50
N GLY A 643 14.64 18.19 23.09
CA GLY A 643 13.49 17.32 22.83
C GLY A 643 12.16 17.95 23.25
N GLY A 644 12.12 18.56 24.45
CA GLY A 644 10.97 19.31 24.94
C GLY A 644 10.59 20.47 24.02
N ARG A 645 11.57 21.21 23.49
CA ARG A 645 11.34 22.27 22.50
C ARG A 645 10.74 21.73 21.21
N VAL A 646 11.30 20.64 20.66
CA VAL A 646 10.80 20.04 19.41
C VAL A 646 9.35 19.55 19.60
N ALA A 647 9.06 18.85 20.70
CA ALA A 647 7.71 18.42 21.04
C ALA A 647 6.75 19.60 21.21
N ALA A 648 7.18 20.67 21.90
CA ALA A 648 6.39 21.89 22.04
C ALA A 648 6.12 22.57 20.68
N ASN A 649 7.12 22.66 19.81
CA ASN A 649 6.98 23.20 18.45
C ASN A 649 5.98 22.38 17.62
N LEU A 650 5.99 21.05 17.72
CA LEU A 650 5.01 20.18 17.07
C LEU A 650 3.58 20.42 17.58
N HIS A 651 3.40 20.59 18.90
CA HIS A 651 2.10 20.96 19.47
C HIS A 651 1.64 22.37 19.05
N ARG A 652 2.55 23.34 18.95
CA ARG A 652 2.25 24.69 18.42
C ARG A 652 1.80 24.63 16.96
N LEU A 653 2.47 23.85 16.12
CA LEU A 653 2.04 23.63 14.72
C LEU A 653 0.65 23.01 14.64
N ARG A 654 0.34 22.05 15.53
CA ARG A 654 -0.99 21.46 15.62
C ARG A 654 -2.05 22.49 16.03
N ALA A 655 -1.74 23.36 16.99
CA ALA A 655 -2.65 24.42 17.43
C ALA A 655 -2.95 25.41 16.29
N VAL A 656 -1.91 25.85 15.56
CA VAL A 656 -2.06 26.65 14.33
C VAL A 656 -2.96 25.92 13.32
N LEU A 657 -2.75 24.62 13.12
CA LEU A 657 -3.48 23.82 12.16
C LEU A 657 -4.97 23.63 12.52
N ARG A 658 -5.28 23.57 13.82
CA ARG A 658 -6.64 23.48 14.38
C ARG A 658 -7.34 24.84 14.50
N ASP A 659 -6.72 25.91 14.02
CA ASP A 659 -7.23 27.27 14.10
C ASP A 659 -7.50 27.70 15.58
N GLU A 660 -6.68 27.22 16.53
CA GLU A 660 -6.76 27.60 17.96
C GLU A 660 -6.38 29.09 18.16
N PRO A 661 -7.02 29.80 19.11
CA PRO A 661 -6.78 31.23 19.32
C PRO A 661 -5.36 31.51 19.86
N HIS A 662 -4.69 32.52 19.30
CA HIS A 662 -3.35 32.99 19.69
C HIS A 662 -2.26 31.90 19.73
N PRO A 663 -1.96 31.22 18.61
CA PRO A 663 -0.90 30.23 18.60
C PRO A 663 0.45 30.89 18.86
N GLU A 664 1.17 30.39 19.86
CA GLU A 664 2.53 30.84 20.17
C GLU A 664 3.47 30.61 18.96
N PRO A 665 4.43 31.52 18.73
CA PRO A 665 5.41 31.33 17.66
C PRO A 665 6.28 30.10 17.95
N LEU A 666 6.72 29.43 16.90
CA LEU A 666 7.72 28.38 16.98
C LEU A 666 9.04 28.94 17.53
N VAL A 667 9.67 28.22 18.45
CA VAL A 667 10.96 28.63 19.03
C VAL A 667 12.09 28.05 18.21
N ARG A 668 12.97 28.92 17.71
CA ARG A 668 14.20 28.56 16.99
C ARG A 668 15.42 28.71 17.88
N ASP A 669 16.37 27.78 17.71
CA ASP A 669 17.70 27.82 18.33
C ASP A 669 18.78 27.72 17.24
N GLU A 670 19.87 28.46 17.39
CA GLU A 670 20.92 28.61 16.37
C GLU A 670 21.89 27.42 16.35
N ASN A 671 22.09 26.68 17.45
CA ASN A 671 23.02 25.55 17.46
C ASN A 671 22.76 24.45 18.52
N PRO A 672 21.63 23.73 18.45
CA PRO A 672 21.28 22.71 19.46
C PRO A 672 22.20 21.49 19.45
N ALA A 673 22.70 21.05 18.28
CA ALA A 673 23.57 19.88 18.16
C ALA A 673 24.93 20.05 18.86
N ALA A 674 25.49 21.27 18.80
CA ALA A 674 26.78 21.52 19.41
C ALA A 674 26.73 21.44 20.94
N ALA A 675 25.56 21.67 21.55
CA ALA A 675 25.37 21.74 23.01
C ALA A 675 25.16 20.38 23.68
N ILE A 676 24.47 19.46 23.00
CA ILE A 676 24.18 18.12 23.54
C ILE A 676 25.49 17.30 23.66
N GLY A 677 25.72 16.70 24.82
CA GLY A 677 26.87 15.85 25.07
C GLY A 677 28.20 16.55 25.31
N ARG A 678 28.25 17.90 25.41
CA ARG A 678 29.50 18.63 25.74
C ARG A 678 30.08 18.27 27.10
N GLY A 679 29.25 17.84 28.04
CA GLY A 679 29.66 17.44 29.39
C GLY A 679 30.05 15.96 29.54
N ALA A 680 29.98 15.16 28.47
CA ALA A 680 30.29 13.73 28.53
C ALA A 680 31.82 13.49 28.65
N PRO A 681 32.30 12.77 29.69
CA PRO A 681 33.72 12.65 30.02
C PRO A 681 34.58 11.95 28.95
N GLU A 682 34.00 11.09 28.11
CA GLU A 682 34.71 10.35 27.05
C GLU A 682 34.28 10.75 25.62
N GLY A 683 33.52 11.84 25.48
CA GLY A 683 32.85 12.20 24.24
C GLY A 683 31.69 11.25 23.89
N LEU A 684 30.90 11.62 22.89
CA LEU A 684 29.74 10.82 22.47
C LEU A 684 30.18 9.57 21.71
N ASP A 685 29.61 8.40 22.05
CA ASP A 685 29.66 7.23 21.17
C ASP A 685 29.02 7.54 19.82
N GLU A 686 29.42 6.82 18.78
CA GLU A 686 29.01 7.07 17.40
C GLU A 686 27.49 6.97 17.22
N ARG A 687 26.83 6.01 17.89
CA ARG A 687 25.36 5.86 17.84
C ARG A 687 24.65 7.05 18.48
N THR A 688 25.11 7.48 19.65
CA THR A 688 24.56 8.65 20.34
C THR A 688 24.71 9.92 19.49
N ARG A 689 25.87 10.11 18.86
CA ARG A 689 26.09 11.25 17.95
C ARG A 689 25.10 11.24 16.78
N ARG A 690 24.86 10.09 16.16
CA ARG A 690 23.90 9.95 15.06
C ARG A 690 22.45 10.20 15.49
N ALA A 691 22.06 9.70 16.67
CA ALA A 691 20.74 9.97 17.22
C ALA A 691 20.51 11.48 17.43
N VAL A 692 21.52 12.17 17.99
CA VAL A 692 21.50 13.63 18.19
C VAL A 692 21.48 14.40 16.86
N ASP A 693 22.27 13.97 15.87
CA ASP A 693 22.25 14.56 14.52
C ASP A 693 20.85 14.43 13.89
N HIS A 694 20.22 13.25 13.98
CA HIS A 694 18.87 13.05 13.47
C HIS A 694 17.82 13.87 14.24
N LEU A 695 17.92 14.00 15.56
CA LEU A 695 17.05 14.87 16.35
C LEU A 695 17.18 16.35 15.93
N THR A 696 18.41 16.79 15.65
CA THR A 696 18.67 18.15 15.16
C THR A 696 18.09 18.37 13.76
N GLN A 697 18.26 17.40 12.86
CA GLN A 697 17.67 17.48 11.52
C GLN A 697 16.15 17.41 11.55
N LEU A 698 15.58 16.67 12.51
CA LEU A 698 14.14 16.65 12.79
C LEU A 698 13.65 18.04 13.24
N ASP A 699 14.33 18.69 14.18
CA ASP A 699 14.00 20.07 14.61
C ASP A 699 13.98 21.05 13.43
N GLN A 700 15.02 21.02 12.58
CA GLN A 700 15.06 21.86 11.37
C GLN A 700 13.93 21.54 10.38
N ALA A 701 13.57 20.27 10.23
CA ALA A 701 12.43 19.87 9.40
C ALA A 701 11.10 20.36 9.98
N VAL A 702 10.92 20.31 11.31
CA VAL A 702 9.75 20.85 12.01
C VAL A 702 9.64 22.36 11.82
N LEU A 703 10.74 23.11 11.99
CA LEU A 703 10.77 24.55 11.72
C LEU A 703 10.42 24.88 10.25
N ALA A 704 10.84 24.03 9.30
CA ALA A 704 10.48 24.19 7.89
C ALA A 704 8.98 24.01 7.61
N LEU A 705 8.20 23.39 8.51
CA LEU A 705 6.73 23.30 8.42
C LEU A 705 6.04 24.63 8.72
N ALA A 706 6.73 25.62 9.30
CA ALA A 706 6.16 26.93 9.61
C ALA A 706 5.56 27.60 8.37
N ARG A 707 6.29 27.60 7.26
CA ARG A 707 5.89 28.24 6.01
C ARG A 707 4.64 27.61 5.37
N PRO A 708 4.57 26.28 5.12
CA PRO A 708 3.39 25.67 4.53
C PRO A 708 2.15 25.68 5.45
N LEU A 709 2.33 25.77 6.77
CA LEU A 709 1.23 25.83 7.74
C LEU A 709 0.85 27.25 8.18
N GLY A 710 1.64 28.27 7.81
CA GLY A 710 1.38 29.67 8.15
C GLY A 710 1.74 30.04 9.60
N ALA A 711 2.61 29.27 10.26
CA ALA A 711 3.06 29.56 11.62
C ALA A 711 4.17 30.64 11.65
N ARG A 712 4.24 31.40 12.74
CA ARG A 712 5.28 32.41 12.98
C ARG A 712 6.48 31.79 13.68
N LEU A 713 7.69 32.29 13.39
CA LEU A 713 8.93 31.91 14.07
C LEU A 713 9.33 33.02 15.06
N ALA A 714 9.87 32.63 16.20
CA ALA A 714 10.52 33.50 17.16
C ALA A 714 11.89 32.92 17.54
N ASP A 715 12.88 33.79 17.66
CA ASP A 715 14.19 33.39 18.17
C ASP A 715 14.12 33.25 19.68
N ARG A 716 14.84 32.26 20.22
CA ARG A 716 14.93 32.04 21.65
C ARG A 716 15.50 33.29 22.36
N PRO A 717 14.91 33.76 23.47
CA PRO A 717 15.53 34.81 24.29
C PRO A 717 16.89 34.29 24.80
N ARG A 718 17.94 35.10 24.59
CA ARG A 718 19.33 34.78 24.96
C ARG A 718 19.52 34.64 26.46
#